data_AF-A0A7Y6AVL9-F1
#
_entry.id   AF-A0A7Y6AVL9-F1
#
_cell.length_a   1.000
_cell.length_b   1.000
_cell.length_c   1.000
_cell.angle_alpha   90.00
_cell.angle_beta   90.00
_cell.angle_gamma   90.00
#
_symmetry.space_group_name_H-M   'P 1'
#
loop_
_entity.id
_entity.type
_entity.pdbx_description
1 polymer ?
#
loop_
_entity_poly.entity_id
_entity_poly.type
_entity_poly.pdbx_seq_one_letter_code
_entity_poly.pdbx_strand_id
1 'polypeptide(L)'
;MSTDGALSRSRLLPSLLGVLLLLMGLAMLAGGIKLSLLGGSLYYLLAGIGLALTGILLIAARRAALGLYALVLFASTVWALWEVDLDWWQLVPRLAMLFALGIVMLLPWFRRPLLRQGAAPLGTGALSVAVVIAGATALASQFTNPGEIKGQLDRDSVPGMTNTAPAMPDGDWNSYGRSAHGDRYSPLAQITPQNVHKLVPAWTYRTGDLPGPNDPGETTAENTPLKVNGMLYVCTPHSQVIALDPDSGKEIWRFDPKLSTQNAANFKGWAHMTCRGVTYHDDAVYASEQSPTGSASAPVASICPRRIFLPTADTRLIALNADTGKMCEDFGDKGQVDLRANIGGFTAGGYYSTSPPAVTKDLVVIGGHVTDNVSTDEPSGVIRAFDVHTGKLVWNWDSGNPDDTTPIAEGKVYTRNSPNMWSMFAVDEKLGMLYLPMGNQTPDQFGGARTPESELHAAGLTALDIATGKVRWHFQFTHHDLWDMDVGGQPTLMDLKTADGVKPAVLASTKQGSIYVLDRSTGQAIVPINEVPVPQGAVEGDHTSPTQPKSDLNLMPPPLQERDMWGVTPFDQLICRIDFKSMRYDGPFTPPSLQGSIVYPGNFGVFDWGGISVDPVRQIAFVNPSYMAFKSKMIPAADIAAQGPRKSETEGVQPNKGAPYGVVLEALLSPMGLPCQAPAWGYVAAIDLTTHEKIWMHKNGTVRDSSPVPIPLSMGVPSLGGTFTTAGGVGFLSGTLDQYLRAYDVKNGKQLWEGRLPAGAQTTPMTYTGKDGKQYVLVVAGGHGSLGTKQGDYVIAYKLSE
;
A
#
# COMPACT_ATOMS: atom_id res chain seq x y z
N MET A 1 -38.97 14.93 57.07
CA MET A 1 -38.37 14.75 55.73
C MET A 1 -39.34 13.92 54.90
N SER A 2 -39.98 14.51 53.89
CA SER A 2 -41.04 13.86 53.10
C SER A 2 -40.51 12.64 52.31
N THR A 3 -41.28 11.55 52.35
CA THR A 3 -41.11 10.33 51.56
C THR A 3 -41.08 10.59 50.04
N ASP A 4 -41.59 11.74 49.58
CA ASP A 4 -41.60 12.12 48.16
C ASP A 4 -40.20 12.44 47.62
N GLY A 5 -39.29 12.98 48.47
CA GLY A 5 -37.91 13.25 48.09
C GLY A 5 -37.07 11.99 47.85
N ALA A 6 -37.38 10.91 48.58
CA ALA A 6 -36.76 9.59 48.40
C ALA A 6 -37.38 8.81 47.22
N LEU A 7 -38.68 9.02 46.95
CA LEU A 7 -39.39 8.47 45.79
C LEU A 7 -38.90 9.08 44.47
N SER A 8 -38.64 10.40 44.43
CA SER A 8 -38.10 11.11 43.28
C SER A 8 -36.68 10.65 42.89
N ARG A 9 -35.75 10.57 43.86
CA ARG A 9 -34.36 10.13 43.60
C ARG A 9 -34.25 8.70 43.05
N SER A 10 -35.18 7.83 43.40
CA SER A 10 -35.16 6.43 42.97
C SER A 10 -35.68 6.16 41.55
N ARG A 11 -36.42 7.10 40.94
CA ARG A 11 -36.87 6.99 39.54
C ARG A 11 -35.97 7.73 38.55
N LEU A 12 -35.08 8.58 39.06
CA LEU A 12 -34.20 9.40 38.25
C LEU A 12 -33.30 8.55 37.34
N LEU A 13 -32.60 7.54 37.86
CA LEU A 13 -31.67 6.72 37.09
C LEU A 13 -32.35 5.94 35.94
N PRO A 14 -33.45 5.17 36.15
CA PRO A 14 -34.20 4.57 35.06
C PRO A 14 -34.75 5.58 34.05
N SER A 15 -35.19 6.76 34.51
CA SER A 15 -35.72 7.79 33.61
C SER A 15 -34.63 8.40 32.74
N LEU A 16 -33.45 8.68 33.29
CA LEU A 16 -32.30 9.17 32.53
C LEU A 16 -31.82 8.14 31.49
N LEU A 17 -31.74 6.87 31.88
CA LEU A 17 -31.46 5.79 30.95
C LEU A 17 -32.55 5.66 29.89
N GLY A 18 -33.81 5.87 30.27
CA GLY A 18 -34.94 5.88 29.35
C GLY A 18 -34.89 7.03 28.34
N VAL A 19 -34.48 8.22 28.76
CA VAL A 19 -34.23 9.36 27.86
C VAL A 19 -33.10 9.04 26.89
N LEU A 20 -31.99 8.46 27.38
CA LEU A 20 -30.89 8.04 26.53
C LEU A 20 -31.34 7.02 25.47
N LEU A 21 -32.03 5.95 25.88
CA LEU A 21 -32.56 4.93 24.96
C LEU A 21 -33.58 5.51 23.97
N LEU A 22 -34.39 6.48 24.39
CA LEU A 22 -35.33 7.16 23.51
C LEU A 22 -34.59 7.96 22.43
N LEU A 23 -33.60 8.76 22.81
CA LEU A 23 -32.79 9.54 21.86
C LEU A 23 -32.03 8.63 20.89
N MET A 24 -31.41 7.57 21.42
CA MET A 24 -30.74 6.54 20.61
C MET A 24 -31.69 5.85 19.64
N GLY A 25 -32.87 5.45 20.13
CA GLY A 25 -33.90 4.78 19.32
C GLY A 25 -34.44 5.69 18.21
N LEU A 26 -34.67 6.97 18.50
CA LEU A 26 -35.09 7.96 17.50
C LEU A 26 -34.01 8.21 16.45
N ALA A 27 -32.74 8.30 16.85
CA ALA A 27 -31.63 8.46 15.92
C ALA A 27 -31.45 7.22 15.01
N MET A 28 -31.48 6.00 15.58
CA MET A 28 -31.46 4.76 14.81
C MET A 28 -32.69 4.62 13.90
N LEU A 29 -33.87 5.04 14.35
CA LEU A 29 -35.08 5.03 13.54
C LEU A 29 -34.95 5.98 12.35
N ALA A 30 -34.49 7.21 12.55
CA ALA A 30 -34.31 8.18 11.47
C ALA A 30 -33.29 7.70 10.42
N GLY A 31 -32.13 7.23 10.87
CA GLY A 31 -31.13 6.65 9.95
C GLY A 31 -31.62 5.35 9.32
N GLY A 32 -32.34 4.51 10.06
CA GLY A 32 -32.92 3.25 9.58
C GLY A 32 -33.98 3.48 8.50
N ILE A 33 -34.80 4.53 8.61
CA ILE A 33 -35.72 4.97 7.54
C ILE A 33 -34.91 5.33 6.29
N LYS A 34 -33.86 6.17 6.43
CA LYS A 34 -33.01 6.55 5.30
C LYS A 34 -32.35 5.34 4.63
N LEU A 35 -31.77 4.42 5.42
CA LEU A 35 -31.16 3.20 4.91
C LEU A 35 -32.17 2.30 4.20
N SER A 36 -33.38 2.16 4.75
CA SER A 36 -34.46 1.36 4.14
C SER A 36 -34.91 1.94 2.80
N LEU A 37 -34.98 3.28 2.67
CA LEU A 37 -35.30 3.96 1.41
C LEU A 37 -34.22 3.75 0.33
N LEU A 38 -32.98 3.53 0.74
CA LEU A 38 -31.86 3.14 -0.14
C LEU A 38 -31.81 1.63 -0.40
N GLY A 39 -32.83 0.87 0.02
CA GLY A 39 -32.89 -0.59 -0.14
C GLY A 39 -31.87 -1.35 0.71
N GLY A 40 -31.49 -0.79 1.86
CA GLY A 40 -30.61 -1.44 2.83
C GLY A 40 -31.33 -2.15 3.97
N SER A 41 -30.59 -2.55 5.00
CA SER A 41 -31.11 -3.33 6.13
C SER A 41 -32.23 -2.63 6.90
N LEU A 42 -33.35 -3.35 7.11
CA LEU A 42 -34.46 -2.92 7.96
C LEU A 42 -34.14 -3.00 9.46
N TYR A 43 -33.01 -3.62 9.84
CA TYR A 43 -32.65 -3.86 11.25
C TYR A 43 -32.65 -2.56 12.05
N TYR A 44 -32.00 -1.49 11.55
CA TYR A 44 -31.86 -0.24 12.29
C TYR A 44 -33.19 0.47 12.53
N LEU A 45 -34.14 0.34 11.59
CA LEU A 45 -35.50 0.82 11.75
C LEU A 45 -36.22 0.08 12.88
N LEU A 46 -36.18 -1.26 12.86
CA LEU A 46 -36.85 -2.11 13.86
C LEU A 46 -36.20 -1.98 15.26
N ALA A 47 -34.88 -1.99 15.33
CA ALA A 47 -34.12 -1.77 16.55
C ALA A 47 -34.36 -0.37 17.12
N GLY A 48 -34.41 0.66 16.25
CA GLY A 48 -34.75 2.03 16.64
C GLY A 48 -36.12 2.14 17.31
N ILE A 49 -37.15 1.51 16.73
CA ILE A 49 -38.50 1.43 17.34
C ILE A 49 -38.43 0.71 18.70
N GLY A 50 -37.77 -0.45 18.75
CA GLY A 50 -37.65 -1.23 19.99
C GLY A 50 -36.96 -0.47 21.13
N LEU A 51 -35.88 0.26 20.82
CA LEU A 51 -35.16 1.08 21.78
C LEU A 51 -35.97 2.31 22.21
N ALA A 52 -36.64 2.99 21.28
CA ALA A 52 -37.49 4.14 21.59
C ALA A 52 -38.64 3.76 22.53
N LEU A 53 -39.34 2.66 22.23
CA LEU A 53 -40.41 2.12 23.07
C LEU A 53 -39.87 1.66 24.43
N THR A 54 -38.70 1.02 24.48
CA THR A 54 -38.05 0.68 25.75
C THR A 54 -37.76 1.93 26.59
N GLY A 55 -37.24 3.00 25.95
CA GLY A 55 -36.98 4.28 26.60
C GLY A 55 -38.23 4.90 27.21
N ILE A 56 -39.34 4.94 26.44
CA ILE A 56 -40.65 5.42 26.92
C ILE A 56 -41.12 4.59 28.12
N LEU A 57 -41.00 3.26 28.06
CA LEU A 57 -41.39 2.39 29.17
C LEU A 57 -40.53 2.60 30.42
N LEU A 58 -39.24 2.86 30.27
CA LEU A 58 -38.35 3.20 31.38
C LEU A 58 -38.70 4.53 32.04
N ILE A 59 -38.98 5.57 31.25
CA ILE A 59 -39.45 6.88 31.74
C ILE A 59 -40.78 6.72 32.48
N ALA A 60 -41.68 5.89 31.94
CA ALA A 60 -42.96 5.57 32.57
C ALA A 60 -42.86 4.56 33.73
N ALA A 61 -41.63 4.14 34.11
CA ALA A 61 -41.34 3.16 35.16
C ALA A 61 -42.10 1.83 35.01
N ARG A 62 -42.29 1.35 33.77
CA ARG A 62 -43.02 0.11 33.45
C ARG A 62 -42.06 -1.08 33.38
N ARG A 63 -42.38 -2.15 34.14
CA ARG A 63 -41.60 -3.41 34.16
C ARG A 63 -41.48 -4.11 32.79
N ALA A 64 -42.38 -3.82 31.85
CA ALA A 64 -42.34 -4.34 30.48
C ALA A 64 -41.08 -3.93 29.71
N ALA A 65 -40.42 -2.83 30.11
CA ALA A 65 -39.16 -2.37 29.50
C ALA A 65 -38.08 -3.46 29.49
N LEU A 66 -37.98 -4.26 30.56
CA LEU A 66 -36.99 -5.33 30.66
C LEU A 66 -37.22 -6.43 29.62
N GLY A 67 -38.47 -6.82 29.41
CA GLY A 67 -38.84 -7.85 28.43
C GLY A 67 -38.69 -7.37 26.98
N LEU A 68 -39.07 -6.12 26.70
CA LEU A 68 -38.90 -5.55 25.36
C LEU A 68 -37.42 -5.38 25.01
N TYR A 69 -36.61 -4.87 25.95
CA TYR A 69 -35.17 -4.76 25.73
C TYR A 69 -34.50 -6.13 25.55
N ALA A 70 -34.93 -7.14 26.32
CA ALA A 70 -34.46 -8.51 26.14
C ALA A 70 -34.72 -9.04 24.74
N LEU A 71 -35.91 -8.77 24.18
CA LEU A 71 -36.26 -9.11 22.80
C LEU A 71 -35.36 -8.37 21.80
N VAL A 72 -35.15 -7.07 21.98
CA VAL A 72 -34.26 -6.27 21.11
C VAL A 72 -32.84 -6.83 21.13
N LEU A 73 -32.27 -7.08 22.30
CA LEU A 73 -30.92 -7.64 22.42
C LEU A 73 -30.83 -9.04 21.81
N PHE A 74 -31.77 -9.94 22.12
CA PHE A 74 -31.79 -11.29 21.56
C PHE A 74 -31.92 -11.28 20.03
N ALA A 75 -32.87 -10.51 19.49
CA ALA A 75 -33.06 -10.37 18.05
C ALA A 75 -31.82 -9.75 17.37
N SER A 76 -31.17 -8.79 18.03
CA SER A 76 -29.90 -8.21 17.55
C SER A 76 -28.79 -9.25 17.52
N THR A 77 -28.67 -10.10 18.55
CA THR A 77 -27.68 -11.20 18.56
C THR A 77 -27.94 -12.20 17.44
N VAL A 78 -29.19 -12.61 17.21
CA VAL A 78 -29.54 -13.52 16.11
C VAL A 78 -29.25 -12.88 14.76
N TRP A 79 -29.64 -11.63 14.55
CA TRP A 79 -29.37 -10.89 13.32
C TRP A 79 -27.86 -10.73 13.08
N ALA A 80 -27.09 -10.38 14.10
CA ALA A 80 -25.64 -10.21 13.99
C ALA A 80 -24.94 -11.53 13.62
N LEU A 81 -25.30 -12.63 14.28
CA LEU A 81 -24.76 -13.96 13.95
C LEU A 81 -25.13 -14.40 12.53
N TRP A 82 -26.36 -14.11 12.08
CA TRP A 82 -26.78 -14.41 10.71
C TRP A 82 -26.03 -13.57 9.67
N GLU A 83 -25.67 -12.34 10.00
CA GLU A 83 -25.08 -11.41 9.06
C GLU A 83 -23.56 -11.60 8.91
N VAL A 84 -22.86 -11.85 10.03
CA VAL A 84 -21.38 -11.80 10.10
C VAL A 84 -20.73 -12.95 10.88
N ASP A 85 -21.50 -14.00 11.18
CA ASP A 85 -21.04 -15.17 11.94
C ASP A 85 -20.34 -14.77 13.27
N LEU A 86 -19.21 -15.39 13.58
CA LEU A 86 -18.39 -15.14 14.76
C LEU A 86 -17.19 -14.24 14.45
N ASP A 87 -17.38 -13.17 13.67
CA ASP A 87 -16.35 -12.15 13.48
C ASP A 87 -16.42 -11.11 14.62
N TRP A 88 -15.46 -11.17 15.56
CA TRP A 88 -15.40 -10.24 16.69
C TRP A 88 -15.54 -8.78 16.27
N TRP A 89 -14.77 -8.34 15.27
CA TRP A 89 -14.73 -6.93 14.91
C TRP A 89 -16.06 -6.49 14.30
N GLN A 90 -16.69 -7.34 13.50
CA GLN A 90 -18.01 -7.04 12.96
C GLN A 90 -19.13 -7.14 14.00
N LEU A 91 -18.99 -7.99 15.02
CA LEU A 91 -19.97 -8.12 16.11
C LEU A 91 -19.96 -6.89 17.05
N VAL A 92 -18.82 -6.21 17.23
CA VAL A 92 -18.68 -5.04 18.12
C VAL A 92 -19.72 -3.94 17.84
N PRO A 93 -19.83 -3.35 16.63
CA PRO A 93 -20.82 -2.30 16.38
C PRO A 93 -22.26 -2.79 16.47
N ARG A 94 -22.50 -4.10 16.36
CA ARG A 94 -23.84 -4.67 16.37
C ARG A 94 -24.35 -4.96 17.78
N LEU A 95 -23.46 -5.39 18.69
CA LEU A 95 -23.84 -5.95 19.98
C LEU A 95 -23.23 -5.25 21.19
N ALA A 96 -22.01 -4.71 21.11
CA ALA A 96 -21.25 -4.31 22.32
C ALA A 96 -21.99 -3.28 23.19
N MET A 97 -22.54 -2.24 22.54
CA MET A 97 -23.29 -1.21 23.25
C MET A 97 -24.62 -1.73 23.81
N LEU A 98 -25.36 -2.55 23.04
CA LEU A 98 -26.63 -3.13 23.49
C LEU A 98 -26.43 -4.12 24.65
N PHE A 99 -25.35 -4.89 24.60
CA PHE A 99 -24.95 -5.78 25.68
C PHE A 99 -24.62 -5.00 26.96
N ALA A 100 -23.80 -3.95 26.86
CA ALA A 100 -23.44 -3.10 28.01
C ALA A 100 -24.67 -2.45 28.67
N LEU A 101 -25.59 -1.91 27.85
CA LEU A 101 -26.85 -1.34 28.34
C LEU A 101 -27.76 -2.41 28.97
N GLY A 102 -27.76 -3.64 28.47
CA GLY A 102 -28.45 -4.78 29.08
C GLY A 102 -27.93 -5.10 30.48
N ILE A 103 -26.61 -5.10 30.67
CA ILE A 103 -25.99 -5.24 32.00
C ILE A 103 -26.42 -4.09 32.92
N VAL A 104 -26.35 -2.84 32.44
CA VAL A 104 -26.76 -1.66 33.22
C VAL A 104 -28.21 -1.79 33.68
N MET A 105 -29.11 -2.24 32.81
CA MET A 105 -30.53 -2.47 33.15
C MET A 105 -30.75 -3.59 34.17
N LEU A 106 -29.84 -4.58 34.26
CA LEU A 106 -29.89 -5.64 35.27
C LEU A 106 -29.40 -5.18 36.65
N LEU A 107 -28.62 -4.10 36.73
CA LEU A 107 -28.09 -3.59 37.99
C LEU A 107 -29.23 -3.19 38.94
N PRO A 108 -29.07 -3.39 40.27
CA PRO A 108 -30.14 -3.16 41.23
C PRO A 108 -30.74 -1.75 41.19
N TRP A 109 -29.92 -0.74 40.89
CA TRP A 109 -30.32 0.68 40.92
C TRP A 109 -31.21 1.07 39.74
N PHE A 110 -31.09 0.37 38.60
CA PHE A 110 -31.96 0.56 37.43
C PHE A 110 -33.17 -0.40 37.48
N ARG A 111 -32.97 -1.62 37.97
CA ARG A 111 -34.01 -2.67 38.00
C ARG A 111 -35.01 -2.51 39.15
N ARG A 112 -34.55 -2.33 40.40
CA ARG A 112 -35.44 -2.33 41.59
C ARG A 112 -36.54 -1.27 41.54
N PRO A 113 -36.32 -0.04 41.03
CA PRO A 113 -37.38 0.96 40.90
C PRO A 113 -38.56 0.50 40.03
N LEU A 114 -38.30 -0.32 38.99
CA LEU A 114 -39.30 -0.85 38.06
C LEU A 114 -40.12 -2.00 38.68
N LEU A 115 -39.60 -2.66 39.71
CA LEU A 115 -40.21 -3.83 40.37
C LEU A 115 -41.05 -3.46 41.60
N ARG A 116 -41.20 -2.16 41.91
CA ARG A 116 -41.92 -1.68 43.11
C ARG A 116 -43.41 -2.01 43.12
N GLN A 117 -44.01 -2.24 41.95
CA GLN A 117 -45.42 -2.62 41.81
C GLN A 117 -45.63 -4.14 41.71
N GLY A 118 -44.58 -4.94 41.90
CA GLY A 118 -44.62 -6.40 41.86
C GLY A 118 -43.44 -7.02 41.09
N ALA A 119 -43.16 -8.30 41.35
CA ALA A 119 -42.07 -9.01 40.69
C ALA A 119 -42.26 -9.06 39.16
N ALA A 120 -41.15 -9.11 38.41
CA ALA A 120 -41.13 -9.33 36.96
C ALA A 120 -40.15 -10.45 36.61
N PRO A 121 -40.39 -11.69 37.09
CA PRO A 121 -39.45 -12.80 36.95
C PRO A 121 -39.19 -13.13 35.48
N LEU A 122 -40.22 -13.09 34.63
CA LEU A 122 -40.10 -13.34 33.20
C LEU A 122 -39.24 -12.29 32.48
N GLY A 123 -39.51 -10.99 32.68
CA GLY A 123 -38.74 -9.93 32.01
C GLY A 123 -37.29 -9.84 32.49
N THR A 124 -37.06 -10.05 33.80
CA THR A 124 -35.69 -10.09 34.35
C THR A 124 -34.95 -11.34 33.87
N GLY A 125 -35.60 -12.51 33.88
CA GLY A 125 -35.02 -13.75 33.39
C GLY A 125 -34.69 -13.70 31.90
N ALA A 126 -35.61 -13.19 31.08
CA ALA A 126 -35.39 -13.01 29.65
C ALA A 126 -34.21 -12.09 29.35
N LEU A 127 -34.10 -10.95 30.06
CA LEU A 127 -32.96 -10.05 29.90
C LEU A 127 -31.64 -10.69 30.32
N SER A 128 -31.63 -11.40 31.45
CA SER A 128 -30.44 -12.15 31.88
C SER A 128 -30.01 -13.18 30.84
N VAL A 129 -30.94 -13.95 30.26
CA VAL A 129 -30.65 -14.92 29.20
C VAL A 129 -30.12 -14.22 27.96
N ALA A 130 -30.74 -13.13 27.50
CA ALA A 130 -30.28 -12.38 26.33
C ALA A 130 -28.85 -11.81 26.53
N VAL A 131 -28.55 -11.28 27.72
CA VAL A 131 -27.20 -10.82 28.09
C VAL A 131 -26.20 -11.98 28.10
N VAL A 132 -26.56 -13.13 28.69
CA VAL A 132 -25.69 -14.32 28.69
C VAL A 132 -25.42 -14.81 27.28
N ILE A 133 -26.43 -14.86 26.40
CA ILE A 133 -26.26 -15.28 25.01
C ILE A 133 -25.34 -14.31 24.27
N ALA A 134 -25.57 -13.00 24.36
CA ALA A 134 -24.70 -12.00 23.74
C ALA A 134 -23.26 -12.07 24.28
N GLY A 135 -23.08 -12.27 25.58
CA GLY A 135 -21.78 -12.48 26.20
C GLY A 135 -21.10 -13.78 25.76
N ALA A 136 -21.86 -14.87 25.61
CA ALA A 136 -21.35 -16.13 25.08
C ALA A 136 -20.93 -16.01 23.61
N THR A 137 -21.69 -15.27 22.79
CA THR A 137 -21.31 -14.93 21.41
C THR A 137 -20.00 -14.14 21.37
N ALA A 138 -19.86 -13.11 22.20
CA ALA A 138 -18.64 -12.34 22.33
C ALA A 138 -17.44 -13.24 22.70
N LEU A 139 -17.59 -14.12 23.70
CA LEU A 139 -16.55 -15.07 24.09
C LEU A 139 -16.22 -16.08 22.98
N ALA A 140 -17.24 -16.64 22.33
CA ALA A 140 -17.05 -17.60 21.24
C ALA A 140 -16.27 -16.99 20.07
N SER A 141 -16.55 -15.72 19.74
CA SER A 141 -15.85 -15.00 18.66
C SER A 141 -14.36 -14.71 18.95
N GLN A 142 -13.89 -14.88 20.19
CA GLN A 142 -12.46 -14.78 20.52
C GLN A 142 -11.67 -16.00 20.06
N PHE A 143 -12.35 -17.10 19.70
CA PHE A 143 -11.73 -18.35 19.26
C PHE A 143 -11.80 -18.55 17.74
N THR A 144 -12.25 -17.53 17.00
CA THR A 144 -12.40 -17.53 15.54
C THR A 144 -11.55 -16.40 14.94
N ASN A 145 -10.92 -16.68 13.80
CA ASN A 145 -10.17 -15.69 13.03
C ASN A 145 -10.64 -15.73 11.56
N PRO A 146 -11.74 -15.06 11.22
CA PRO A 146 -12.21 -14.98 9.84
C PRO A 146 -11.10 -14.47 8.91
N GLY A 147 -10.93 -15.14 7.77
CA GLY A 147 -9.90 -14.83 6.77
C GLY A 147 -8.49 -15.34 7.09
N GLU A 148 -8.26 -16.00 8.24
CA GLU A 148 -6.98 -16.68 8.53
C GLU A 148 -6.89 -17.99 7.73
N ILE A 149 -5.76 -18.19 7.05
CA ILE A 149 -5.37 -19.45 6.41
C ILE A 149 -4.17 -19.98 7.16
N LYS A 150 -4.29 -21.19 7.69
CA LYS A 150 -3.19 -21.90 8.36
C LYS A 150 -2.66 -22.98 7.44
N GLY A 151 -1.35 -23.01 7.28
CA GLY A 151 -0.66 -24.06 6.57
C GLY A 151 0.83 -24.06 6.87
N GLN A 152 1.51 -25.02 6.29
CA GLN A 152 2.93 -25.26 6.49
C GLN A 152 3.51 -25.71 5.14
N LEU A 153 4.63 -25.12 4.75
CA LEU A 153 5.43 -25.63 3.64
C LEU A 153 6.39 -26.71 4.17
N ASP A 154 6.27 -27.91 3.63
CA ASP A 154 7.07 -29.09 4.03
C ASP A 154 8.32 -29.29 3.15
N ARG A 155 8.91 -28.20 2.65
CA ARG A 155 10.15 -28.24 1.88
C ARG A 155 11.04 -27.03 2.15
N ASP A 156 12.35 -27.26 2.07
CA ASP A 156 13.38 -26.23 2.15
C ASP A 156 13.98 -25.87 0.79
N SER A 157 13.67 -26.65 -0.25
CA SER A 157 14.01 -26.34 -1.64
C SER A 157 13.12 -27.14 -2.60
N VAL A 158 13.02 -26.67 -3.83
CA VAL A 158 12.49 -27.42 -4.97
C VAL A 158 13.69 -28.00 -5.76
N PRO A 159 13.71 -29.31 -6.07
CA PRO A 159 14.84 -29.92 -6.78
C PRO A 159 15.19 -29.22 -8.09
N GLY A 160 16.46 -28.88 -8.25
CA GLY A 160 17.00 -28.21 -9.44
C GLY A 160 16.76 -26.69 -9.49
N MET A 161 16.15 -26.10 -8.46
CA MET A 161 15.95 -24.65 -8.38
C MET A 161 17.05 -23.98 -7.56
N THR A 162 17.60 -22.90 -8.11
CA THR A 162 18.64 -22.07 -7.49
C THR A 162 18.31 -20.60 -7.68
N ASN A 163 18.99 -19.71 -6.95
CA ASN A 163 18.92 -18.29 -7.28
C ASN A 163 19.69 -18.04 -8.59
N THR A 164 19.02 -17.45 -9.58
CA THR A 164 19.60 -17.10 -10.90
C THR A 164 19.81 -15.61 -11.11
N ALA A 165 19.62 -14.80 -10.07
CA ALA A 165 19.95 -13.38 -10.05
C ALA A 165 21.43 -13.12 -10.46
N PRO A 166 21.74 -11.92 -10.97
CA PRO A 166 23.11 -11.55 -11.37
C PRO A 166 24.11 -11.78 -10.24
N ALA A 167 25.32 -12.20 -10.61
CA ALA A 167 26.35 -12.57 -9.66
C ALA A 167 26.81 -11.35 -8.84
N MET A 168 26.78 -11.49 -7.53
CA MET A 168 27.24 -10.50 -6.56
C MET A 168 27.61 -11.22 -5.26
N PRO A 169 28.47 -10.64 -4.40
CA PRO A 169 28.73 -11.23 -3.10
C PRO A 169 27.44 -11.48 -2.31
N ASP A 170 27.32 -12.65 -1.67
CA ASP A 170 26.11 -13.06 -0.95
C ASP A 170 25.65 -12.03 0.09
N GLY A 171 26.62 -11.41 0.76
CA GLY A 171 26.42 -10.39 1.79
C GLY A 171 26.26 -8.96 1.30
N ASP A 172 26.14 -8.74 -0.01
CA ASP A 172 25.89 -7.43 -0.62
C ASP A 172 24.42 -7.27 -1.03
N TRP A 173 24.02 -6.00 -1.20
CA TRP A 173 22.71 -5.54 -1.64
C TRP A 173 22.95 -4.36 -2.61
N ASN A 174 22.99 -4.62 -3.91
CA ASN A 174 23.50 -3.67 -4.92
C ASN A 174 22.41 -2.86 -5.63
N SER A 175 21.16 -3.31 -5.52
CA SER A 175 19.98 -2.71 -6.14
C SER A 175 18.85 -2.64 -5.11
N TYR A 176 17.79 -1.88 -5.38
CA TYR A 176 16.62 -1.80 -4.48
C TYR A 176 16.13 -3.19 -4.02
N GLY A 177 15.88 -4.10 -4.97
CA GLY A 177 15.43 -5.45 -4.69
C GLY A 177 16.54 -6.46 -4.41
N ARG A 178 17.66 -6.01 -3.81
CA ARG A 178 18.97 -6.68 -3.68
C ARG A 178 19.74 -6.80 -4.99
N SER A 179 19.09 -7.27 -6.04
CA SER A 179 19.64 -7.46 -7.38
C SER A 179 18.78 -6.76 -8.44
N ALA A 180 19.30 -6.66 -9.66
CA ALA A 180 18.56 -6.08 -10.78
C ALA A 180 17.32 -6.91 -11.19
N HIS A 181 17.21 -8.17 -10.71
CA HIS A 181 16.02 -9.01 -10.88
C HIS A 181 14.87 -8.63 -9.95
N GLY A 182 15.10 -7.83 -8.90
CA GLY A 182 14.02 -7.45 -7.98
C GLY A 182 13.49 -8.60 -7.11
N ASP A 183 14.30 -9.62 -6.83
CA ASP A 183 13.90 -10.83 -6.10
C ASP A 183 13.70 -10.59 -4.59
N ARG A 184 14.43 -9.62 -4.03
CA ARG A 184 14.41 -9.31 -2.58
C ARG A 184 14.68 -10.56 -1.74
N TYR A 185 15.57 -11.43 -2.24
CA TYR A 185 15.99 -12.66 -1.59
C TYR A 185 17.48 -12.63 -1.27
N SER A 186 17.81 -12.86 -0.01
CA SER A 186 19.19 -12.97 0.43
C SER A 186 19.61 -14.44 0.58
N PRO A 187 20.76 -14.85 0.01
CA PRO A 187 21.32 -16.19 0.24
C PRO A 187 21.90 -16.35 1.65
N LEU A 188 21.92 -15.30 2.48
CA LEU A 188 22.39 -15.39 3.86
C LEU A 188 21.47 -16.26 4.73
N ALA A 189 22.09 -17.07 5.60
CA ALA A 189 21.39 -18.03 6.45
C ALA A 189 21.87 -18.01 7.91
N GLN A 190 22.53 -16.94 8.37
CA GLN A 190 22.93 -16.85 9.79
C GLN A 190 21.70 -16.63 10.70
N ILE A 191 20.74 -15.84 10.24
CA ILE A 191 19.46 -15.63 10.92
C ILE A 191 18.45 -16.68 10.44
N THR A 192 17.91 -17.45 11.37
CA THR A 192 16.99 -18.57 11.14
C THR A 192 15.77 -18.48 12.06
N PRO A 193 14.71 -19.26 11.81
CA PRO A 193 13.57 -19.30 12.72
C PRO A 193 13.91 -19.65 14.17
N GLN A 194 15.01 -20.38 14.39
CA GLN A 194 15.45 -20.84 15.71
C GLN A 194 16.21 -19.76 16.49
N ASN A 195 16.74 -18.72 15.84
CA ASN A 195 17.59 -17.74 16.52
C ASN A 195 17.17 -16.27 16.32
N VAL A 196 16.25 -15.95 15.40
CA VAL A 196 15.84 -14.57 15.10
C VAL A 196 15.31 -13.80 16.31
N HIS A 197 14.77 -14.48 17.31
CA HIS A 197 14.32 -13.88 18.57
C HIS A 197 15.46 -13.22 19.38
N LYS A 198 16.73 -13.47 19.02
CA LYS A 198 17.94 -12.87 19.63
C LYS A 198 18.43 -11.61 18.90
N LEU A 199 17.68 -11.11 17.92
CA LEU A 199 18.04 -9.84 17.26
C LEU A 199 18.01 -8.68 18.25
N VAL A 200 19.08 -7.92 18.27
CA VAL A 200 19.24 -6.69 19.05
C VAL A 200 19.71 -5.55 18.15
N PRO A 201 19.37 -4.28 18.45
CA PRO A 201 19.93 -3.13 17.73
C PRO A 201 21.46 -3.17 17.81
N ALA A 202 22.11 -3.14 16.65
CA ALA A 202 23.56 -3.07 16.53
C ALA A 202 24.05 -1.62 16.55
N TRP A 203 23.37 -0.76 15.78
CA TRP A 203 23.62 0.68 15.74
C TRP A 203 22.38 1.42 15.23
N THR A 204 22.35 2.72 15.46
CA THR A 204 21.32 3.64 14.96
C THR A 204 21.98 4.92 14.49
N TYR A 205 21.59 5.37 13.32
CA TYR A 205 22.02 6.62 12.71
C TYR A 205 20.81 7.52 12.47
N ARG A 206 21.00 8.84 12.55
CA ARG A 206 19.98 9.85 12.25
C ARG A 206 20.45 10.68 11.08
N THR A 207 19.67 10.70 9.99
CA THR A 207 20.06 11.41 8.76
C THR A 207 20.09 12.92 8.96
N GLY A 208 19.34 13.43 9.95
CA GLY A 208 19.12 14.86 10.17
C GLY A 208 18.13 15.47 9.18
N ASP A 209 17.58 14.66 8.27
CA ASP A 209 16.60 15.10 7.28
C ASP A 209 15.18 14.81 7.80
N LEU A 210 14.48 15.88 8.19
CA LEU A 210 13.11 15.85 8.70
C LEU A 210 12.25 16.84 7.90
N PRO A 211 10.94 16.58 7.78
CA PRO A 211 10.03 17.50 7.10
C PRO A 211 10.03 18.89 7.73
N GLY A 212 10.26 19.91 6.92
CA GLY A 212 10.20 21.32 7.26
C GLY A 212 8.84 21.96 6.97
N PRO A 213 8.59 23.20 7.45
CA PRO A 213 7.32 23.90 7.24
C PRO A 213 7.07 24.35 5.78
N ASN A 214 8.07 24.19 4.91
CA ASN A 214 8.07 24.59 3.50
C ASN A 214 8.00 23.39 2.55
N ASP A 215 7.92 22.18 3.09
CA ASP A 215 7.85 20.92 2.35
C ASP A 215 6.38 20.57 2.07
N PRO A 216 6.11 19.68 1.11
CA PRO A 216 4.75 19.19 0.92
C PRO A 216 4.27 18.41 2.15
N GLY A 217 2.95 18.30 2.32
CA GLY A 217 2.38 17.47 3.39
C GLY A 217 2.78 16.00 3.27
N GLU A 218 3.12 15.56 2.06
CA GLU A 218 3.57 14.22 1.75
C GLU A 218 5.09 14.13 1.58
N THR A 219 5.79 13.99 2.70
CA THR A 219 7.19 13.59 2.76
C THR A 219 7.27 12.10 3.10
N THR A 220 7.94 11.31 2.25
CA THR A 220 8.01 9.85 2.37
C THR A 220 9.46 9.34 2.29
N ALA A 221 9.98 8.85 3.41
CA ALA A 221 11.31 8.25 3.48
C ALA A 221 11.21 6.76 3.16
N GLU A 222 11.07 6.43 1.87
CA GLU A 222 10.80 5.08 1.36
C GLU A 222 12.07 4.27 1.05
N ASN A 223 13.23 4.78 1.48
CA ASN A 223 14.54 4.32 1.04
C ASN A 223 14.86 2.88 1.48
N THR A 224 15.28 2.06 0.52
CA THR A 224 16.00 0.81 0.76
C THR A 224 17.49 1.02 0.50
N PRO A 225 18.32 1.07 1.55
CA PRO A 225 19.75 1.31 1.37
C PRO A 225 20.46 0.24 0.56
N LEU A 226 21.53 0.64 -0.12
CA LEU A 226 22.45 -0.29 -0.76
C LEU A 226 23.59 -0.64 0.20
N LYS A 227 24.02 -1.90 0.22
CA LYS A 227 25.30 -2.33 0.82
C LYS A 227 26.19 -2.90 -0.28
N VAL A 228 27.20 -2.14 -0.70
CA VAL A 228 28.11 -2.52 -1.77
C VAL A 228 29.42 -1.74 -1.64
N ASN A 229 30.53 -2.28 -2.17
CA ASN A 229 31.85 -1.64 -2.09
C ASN A 229 32.26 -1.30 -0.63
N GLY A 230 31.86 -2.15 0.32
CA GLY A 230 32.19 -2.02 1.74
C GLY A 230 31.50 -0.86 2.49
N MET A 231 30.50 -0.20 1.88
CA MET A 231 29.75 0.92 2.44
C MET A 231 28.24 0.69 2.34
N LEU A 232 27.49 1.41 3.17
CA LEU A 232 26.04 1.58 3.04
C LEU A 232 25.73 2.92 2.40
N TYR A 233 24.79 2.97 1.45
CA TYR A 233 24.33 4.22 0.84
C TYR A 233 22.85 4.44 1.15
N VAL A 234 22.55 5.57 1.77
CA VAL A 234 21.22 5.97 2.20
C VAL A 234 20.85 7.25 1.47
N CYS A 235 19.62 7.34 0.96
CA CYS A 235 19.07 8.60 0.47
C CYS A 235 17.93 9.11 1.36
N THR A 236 17.58 10.39 1.21
CA THR A 236 16.60 11.08 2.04
C THR A 236 15.55 11.81 1.19
N PRO A 237 14.39 12.22 1.76
CA PRO A 237 13.35 12.98 1.05
C PRO A 237 13.86 14.25 0.32
N HIS A 238 14.85 14.94 0.87
CA HIS A 238 15.52 16.09 0.22
C HIS A 238 16.62 15.69 -0.78
N SER A 239 16.58 14.45 -1.28
CA SER A 239 17.54 13.88 -2.23
C SER A 239 19.00 13.95 -1.78
N GLN A 240 19.27 13.95 -0.46
CA GLN A 240 20.65 13.82 0.03
C GLN A 240 21.11 12.38 -0.13
N VAL A 241 22.42 12.15 -0.27
CA VAL A 241 23.03 10.82 -0.22
C VAL A 241 24.06 10.79 0.89
N ILE A 242 24.00 9.74 1.71
CA ILE A 242 24.84 9.56 2.88
C ILE A 242 25.48 8.18 2.76
N ALA A 243 26.82 8.13 2.79
CA ALA A 243 27.55 6.89 2.94
C ALA A 243 27.85 6.61 4.41
N LEU A 244 27.54 5.40 4.88
CA LEU A 244 27.76 4.94 6.24
C LEU A 244 28.69 3.72 6.25
N ASP A 245 29.47 3.58 7.32
CA ASP A 245 30.14 2.33 7.62
C ASP A 245 29.12 1.25 8.04
N PRO A 246 29.12 0.06 7.42
CA PRO A 246 28.09 -0.96 7.64
C PRO A 246 28.08 -1.54 9.06
N ASP A 247 29.20 -1.50 9.79
CA ASP A 247 29.32 -2.19 11.07
C ASP A 247 29.00 -1.24 12.25
N SER A 248 29.25 0.05 12.06
CA SER A 248 29.10 1.08 13.11
C SER A 248 28.00 2.11 12.84
N GLY A 249 27.52 2.23 11.61
CA GLY A 249 26.59 3.30 11.20
C GLY A 249 27.24 4.69 11.16
N LYS A 250 28.56 4.80 11.26
CA LYS A 250 29.27 6.07 11.22
C LYS A 250 29.25 6.66 9.82
N GLU A 251 28.92 7.94 9.71
CA GLU A 251 28.98 8.68 8.44
C GLU A 251 30.42 8.74 7.91
N ILE A 252 30.57 8.38 6.63
CA ILE A 252 31.82 8.42 5.86
C ILE A 252 31.84 9.71 5.04
N TRP A 253 30.79 9.94 4.25
CA TRP A 253 30.58 11.16 3.48
C TRP A 253 29.09 11.45 3.30
N ARG A 254 28.78 12.71 2.99
CA ARG A 254 27.44 13.17 2.63
C ARG A 254 27.50 14.09 1.43
N PHE A 255 26.51 13.93 0.56
CA PHE A 255 26.23 14.81 -0.55
C PHE A 255 24.84 15.45 -0.37
N ASP A 256 24.77 16.77 -0.53
CA ASP A 256 23.53 17.53 -0.54
C ASP A 256 23.41 18.22 -1.91
N PRO A 257 22.40 17.87 -2.74
CA PRO A 257 22.27 18.35 -4.11
C PRO A 257 21.86 19.83 -4.19
N LYS A 258 21.49 20.47 -3.07
CA LYS A 258 20.98 21.85 -3.01
C LYS A 258 19.80 22.05 -3.97
N LEU A 259 18.70 21.36 -3.69
CA LEU A 259 17.51 21.34 -4.54
C LEU A 259 17.03 22.77 -4.90
N SER A 260 16.74 22.97 -6.17
CA SER A 260 16.06 24.15 -6.68
C SER A 260 14.55 24.04 -6.49
N THR A 261 13.90 25.13 -6.07
CA THR A 261 12.43 25.23 -6.04
C THR A 261 11.83 25.44 -7.43
N GLN A 262 12.60 25.34 -8.51
CA GLN A 262 12.14 25.56 -9.88
C GLN A 262 11.37 26.89 -10.05
N ASN A 263 11.83 27.93 -9.36
CA ASN A 263 11.23 29.27 -9.27
C ASN A 263 9.90 29.37 -8.49
N ALA A 264 9.45 28.30 -7.82
CA ALA A 264 8.37 28.38 -6.84
C ALA A 264 8.86 29.02 -5.53
N ALA A 265 7.91 29.47 -4.70
CA ALA A 265 8.20 30.06 -3.39
C ALA A 265 8.80 29.05 -2.40
N ASN A 266 8.40 27.77 -2.51
CA ASN A 266 8.83 26.64 -1.68
C ASN A 266 8.35 25.32 -2.31
N PHE A 267 8.61 24.19 -1.64
CA PHE A 267 8.27 22.85 -2.09
C PHE A 267 6.83 22.41 -1.78
N LYS A 268 5.99 23.23 -1.13
CA LYS A 268 4.61 22.84 -0.75
C LYS A 268 3.73 22.37 -1.90
N GLY A 269 4.05 22.80 -3.13
CA GLY A 269 3.32 22.42 -4.33
C GLY A 269 3.76 21.09 -4.95
N TRP A 270 4.83 20.46 -4.47
CA TRP A 270 5.24 19.14 -4.94
C TRP A 270 4.21 18.11 -4.49
N ALA A 271 3.95 17.12 -5.33
CA ALA A 271 3.14 15.97 -4.94
C ALA A 271 3.76 15.29 -3.72
N HIS A 272 5.05 14.95 -3.82
CA HIS A 272 5.80 14.27 -2.78
C HIS A 272 7.24 14.78 -2.67
N MET A 273 7.84 14.58 -1.49
CA MET A 273 9.29 14.50 -1.37
C MET A 273 9.66 13.08 -0.95
N THR A 274 10.13 12.30 -1.92
CA THR A 274 10.31 10.85 -1.79
C THR A 274 11.71 10.46 -2.23
N CYS A 275 12.31 9.51 -1.50
CA CYS A 275 13.43 8.76 -2.03
C CYS A 275 13.28 7.26 -1.73
N ARG A 276 13.25 6.43 -2.77
CA ARG A 276 13.21 4.96 -2.66
C ARG A 276 14.58 4.29 -2.67
N GLY A 277 15.60 4.98 -3.16
CA GLY A 277 16.97 4.48 -3.19
C GLY A 277 17.85 5.23 -4.17
N VAL A 278 19.07 4.72 -4.31
CA VAL A 278 20.06 5.11 -5.34
C VAL A 278 20.49 3.86 -6.10
N THR A 279 21.24 4.03 -7.18
CA THR A 279 21.78 2.90 -7.96
C THR A 279 23.29 2.94 -8.01
N TYR A 280 23.93 1.77 -7.90
CA TYR A 280 25.39 1.63 -7.92
C TYR A 280 25.88 1.03 -9.23
N HIS A 281 26.97 1.58 -9.76
CA HIS A 281 27.69 1.05 -10.94
C HIS A 281 29.18 0.93 -10.65
N ASP A 282 29.81 -0.13 -11.15
CA ASP A 282 31.24 -0.39 -11.01
C ASP A 282 31.83 -0.95 -12.29
N ASP A 283 32.74 -0.19 -12.90
CA ASP A 283 33.41 -0.58 -14.14
C ASP A 283 34.22 -1.87 -13.97
N ALA A 284 34.73 -2.16 -12.76
CA ALA A 284 35.54 -3.35 -12.49
C ALA A 284 34.71 -4.64 -12.50
N VAL A 285 33.44 -4.58 -12.06
CA VAL A 285 32.53 -5.73 -12.07
C VAL A 285 32.32 -6.18 -13.51
N TYR A 286 31.98 -5.25 -14.40
CA TYR A 286 31.76 -5.53 -15.82
C TYR A 286 33.05 -5.84 -16.62
N ALA A 287 34.21 -5.38 -16.16
CA ALA A 287 35.50 -5.75 -16.75
C ALA A 287 35.89 -7.21 -16.45
N SER A 288 35.44 -7.76 -15.31
CA SER A 288 35.75 -9.13 -14.87
C SER A 288 34.92 -10.22 -15.56
N GLU A 289 33.83 -9.86 -16.24
CA GLU A 289 32.89 -10.78 -16.91
C GLU A 289 33.24 -11.13 -18.37
N GLN A 290 34.47 -10.85 -18.85
CA GLN A 290 34.85 -11.08 -20.24
C GLN A 290 34.86 -12.56 -20.68
N SER A 291 34.12 -12.83 -21.77
CA SER A 291 34.18 -14.03 -22.61
C SER A 291 35.48 -14.12 -23.45
N PRO A 292 35.83 -15.31 -24.00
CA PRO A 292 37.14 -15.63 -24.58
C PRO A 292 37.55 -14.88 -25.87
N THR A 293 36.69 -14.04 -26.42
CA THR A 293 36.93 -13.31 -27.66
C THR A 293 37.36 -11.88 -27.35
N GLY A 294 38.68 -11.70 -27.22
CA GLY A 294 39.34 -10.47 -26.80
C GLY A 294 39.10 -9.25 -27.69
N SER A 295 37.97 -8.57 -27.48
CA SER A 295 37.82 -7.16 -27.83
C SER A 295 38.17 -6.30 -26.62
N ALA A 296 39.01 -5.29 -26.84
CA ALA A 296 39.52 -4.42 -25.78
C ALA A 296 38.36 -3.71 -25.07
N SER A 297 38.36 -3.76 -23.74
CA SER A 297 37.43 -3.00 -22.90
C SER A 297 37.61 -1.50 -23.13
N ALA A 298 36.51 -0.75 -23.08
CA ALA A 298 36.58 0.69 -22.92
C ALA A 298 37.44 1.02 -21.68
N PRO A 299 38.31 2.04 -21.71
CA PRO A 299 39.14 2.37 -20.57
C PRO A 299 38.26 2.70 -19.36
N VAL A 300 38.53 2.05 -18.21
CA VAL A 300 37.90 2.37 -16.93
C VAL A 300 38.05 3.87 -16.68
N ALA A 301 36.95 4.55 -16.40
CA ALA A 301 36.98 5.99 -16.19
C ALA A 301 37.92 6.31 -15.02
N SER A 302 38.95 7.13 -15.25
CA SER A 302 39.99 7.40 -14.25
C SER A 302 39.50 8.23 -13.06
N ILE A 303 38.39 8.97 -13.22
CA ILE A 303 37.85 9.91 -12.22
C ILE A 303 36.74 9.28 -11.38
N CYS A 304 35.87 8.48 -11.98
CA CYS A 304 34.68 7.92 -11.33
C CYS A 304 34.49 6.41 -11.63
N PRO A 305 35.42 5.53 -11.23
CA PRO A 305 35.32 4.10 -11.56
C PRO A 305 34.09 3.40 -10.95
N ARG A 306 33.59 3.96 -9.84
CA ARG A 306 32.39 3.52 -9.13
C ARG A 306 31.45 4.71 -8.96
N ARG A 307 30.19 4.52 -9.35
CA ARG A 307 29.20 5.60 -9.41
C ARG A 307 28.00 5.26 -8.55
N ILE A 308 27.47 6.29 -7.89
CA ILE A 308 26.13 6.30 -7.31
C ILE A 308 25.30 7.26 -8.16
N PHE A 309 24.21 6.76 -8.73
CA PHE A 309 23.24 7.57 -9.47
C PHE A 309 22.09 8.00 -8.56
N LEU A 310 21.85 9.30 -8.55
CA LEU A 310 20.87 9.98 -7.71
C LEU A 310 19.89 10.76 -8.59
N PRO A 311 18.63 10.31 -8.70
CA PRO A 311 17.56 11.18 -9.15
C PRO A 311 17.20 12.20 -8.06
N THR A 312 16.75 13.38 -8.47
CA THR A 312 16.44 14.48 -7.55
C THR A 312 15.04 15.05 -7.79
N ALA A 313 14.42 15.57 -6.73
CA ALA A 313 13.09 16.18 -6.77
C ALA A 313 13.02 17.48 -7.61
N ASP A 314 14.18 18.04 -7.99
CA ASP A 314 14.27 19.20 -8.89
C ASP A 314 14.61 18.84 -10.34
N THR A 315 14.40 17.57 -10.72
CA THR A 315 14.44 17.08 -12.11
C THR A 315 15.87 16.98 -12.67
N ARG A 316 16.81 16.46 -11.87
CA ARG A 316 18.17 16.11 -12.32
C ARG A 316 18.50 14.64 -12.05
N LEU A 317 19.37 14.08 -12.89
CA LEU A 317 20.10 12.85 -12.61
C LEU A 317 21.55 13.20 -12.30
N ILE A 318 22.01 12.91 -11.08
CA ILE A 318 23.37 13.21 -10.60
C ILE A 318 24.17 11.92 -10.52
N ALA A 319 25.44 11.96 -10.94
CA ALA A 319 26.41 10.89 -10.73
C ALA A 319 27.44 11.29 -9.68
N LEU A 320 27.59 10.47 -8.64
CA LEU A 320 28.54 10.67 -7.55
C LEU A 320 29.60 9.57 -7.55
N ASN A 321 30.84 9.91 -7.26
CA ASN A 321 31.89 8.94 -6.96
C ASN A 321 31.53 8.20 -5.67
N ALA A 322 31.34 6.89 -5.76
CA ALA A 322 30.87 6.08 -4.63
C ALA A 322 31.81 6.14 -3.42
N ASP A 323 33.11 6.27 -3.63
CA ASP A 323 34.13 6.27 -2.58
C ASP A 323 34.23 7.61 -1.83
N THR A 324 33.88 8.72 -2.50
CA THR A 324 34.17 10.08 -1.98
C THR A 324 32.96 10.99 -1.86
N GLY A 325 31.83 10.64 -2.48
CA GLY A 325 30.61 11.47 -2.54
C GLY A 325 30.71 12.71 -3.43
N LYS A 326 31.83 12.90 -4.14
CA LYS A 326 32.00 14.02 -5.07
C LYS A 326 31.30 13.74 -6.40
N MET A 327 30.79 14.77 -7.06
CA MET A 327 30.20 14.63 -8.40
C MET A 327 31.24 14.09 -9.40
N CYS A 328 30.82 13.16 -10.25
CA CYS A 328 31.62 12.65 -11.36
C CYS A 328 31.67 13.73 -12.47
N GLU A 329 32.69 14.60 -12.48
CA GLU A 329 32.73 15.75 -13.40
C GLU A 329 32.68 15.38 -14.90
N ASP A 330 32.94 14.13 -15.25
CA ASP A 330 32.89 13.55 -16.59
C ASP A 330 31.49 13.12 -17.04
N PHE A 331 30.47 13.18 -16.17
CA PHE A 331 29.10 12.78 -16.47
C PHE A 331 28.20 14.00 -16.74
N GLY A 332 27.57 14.07 -17.90
CA GLY A 332 26.66 15.16 -18.29
C GLY A 332 27.33 16.54 -18.24
N ASP A 333 26.64 17.52 -17.67
CA ASP A 333 27.21 18.83 -17.34
C ASP A 333 27.75 18.80 -15.89
N LYS A 334 29.06 18.52 -15.75
CA LYS A 334 29.79 18.54 -14.46
C LYS A 334 29.17 17.65 -13.37
N GLY A 335 28.78 16.43 -13.76
CA GLY A 335 28.23 15.40 -12.88
C GLY A 335 26.72 15.32 -12.80
N GLN A 336 26.00 16.02 -13.68
CA GLN A 336 24.54 15.98 -13.72
C GLN A 336 23.96 16.08 -15.13
N VAL A 337 22.78 15.49 -15.31
CA VAL A 337 21.94 15.61 -16.50
C VAL A 337 20.66 16.36 -16.12
N ASP A 338 20.30 17.36 -16.92
CA ASP A 338 19.02 18.07 -16.81
C ASP A 338 17.90 17.24 -17.45
N LEU A 339 17.00 16.71 -16.62
CA LEU A 339 15.91 15.85 -17.08
C LEU A 339 14.74 16.66 -17.66
N ARG A 340 14.79 17.99 -17.69
CA ARG A 340 13.74 18.87 -18.27
C ARG A 340 13.84 18.98 -19.79
N ALA A 341 14.96 18.58 -20.37
CA ALA A 341 15.17 18.61 -21.82
C ALA A 341 14.01 17.93 -22.56
N ASN A 342 13.39 18.67 -23.48
CA ASN A 342 12.27 18.25 -24.34
C ASN A 342 10.98 17.79 -23.61
N ILE A 343 10.84 18.00 -22.30
CA ILE A 343 9.61 17.62 -21.55
C ILE A 343 8.43 18.58 -21.81
N GLY A 344 8.72 19.83 -22.20
CA GLY A 344 7.72 20.89 -22.33
C GLY A 344 7.50 21.65 -21.02
N GLY A 345 6.47 22.51 -20.99
CA GLY A 345 6.13 23.29 -19.79
C GLY A 345 5.44 22.44 -18.74
N PHE A 346 5.73 22.69 -17.46
CA PHE A 346 5.02 22.11 -16.33
C PHE A 346 5.15 22.99 -15.09
N THR A 347 4.24 22.83 -14.13
CA THR A 347 4.32 23.51 -12.85
C THR A 347 5.48 22.96 -12.03
N ALA A 348 6.12 23.81 -11.22
CA ALA A 348 7.19 23.38 -10.33
C ALA A 348 6.78 22.14 -9.50
N GLY A 349 7.59 21.09 -9.54
CA GLY A 349 7.27 19.80 -8.92
C GLY A 349 6.32 18.89 -9.69
N GLY A 350 5.96 19.25 -10.93
CA GLY A 350 5.05 18.47 -11.79
C GLY A 350 5.68 17.24 -12.47
N TYR A 351 7.02 17.16 -12.49
CA TYR A 351 7.77 16.04 -13.08
C TYR A 351 9.15 15.87 -12.44
N TYR A 352 9.43 14.69 -11.90
CA TYR A 352 10.71 14.28 -11.32
C TYR A 352 10.73 12.77 -11.11
N SER A 353 11.86 12.16 -10.74
CA SER A 353 11.88 10.73 -10.39
C SER A 353 11.86 10.54 -8.88
N THR A 354 10.95 9.70 -8.40
CA THR A 354 10.84 9.27 -7.00
C THR A 354 11.62 7.97 -6.72
N SER A 355 11.98 7.25 -7.78
CA SER A 355 12.64 5.93 -7.73
C SER A 355 14.04 5.96 -8.35
N PRO A 356 14.96 5.08 -7.90
CA PRO A 356 16.29 4.96 -8.50
C PRO A 356 16.23 4.51 -9.96
N PRO A 357 17.17 4.96 -10.82
CA PRO A 357 17.26 4.50 -12.20
C PRO A 357 17.69 3.03 -12.29
N ALA A 358 17.39 2.36 -13.40
CA ALA A 358 18.11 1.14 -13.77
C ALA A 358 19.54 1.49 -14.18
N VAL A 359 20.49 0.62 -13.89
CA VAL A 359 21.83 0.68 -14.47
C VAL A 359 22.18 -0.65 -15.09
N THR A 360 22.87 -0.57 -16.21
CA THR A 360 23.45 -1.70 -16.93
C THR A 360 24.94 -1.46 -17.13
N LYS A 361 25.61 -2.39 -17.80
CA LYS A 361 27.01 -2.23 -18.20
C LYS A 361 27.34 -0.86 -18.84
N ASP A 362 26.47 -0.39 -19.73
CA ASP A 362 26.74 0.77 -20.59
C ASP A 362 25.73 1.91 -20.39
N LEU A 363 24.58 1.66 -19.74
CA LEU A 363 23.47 2.62 -19.68
C LEU A 363 22.96 2.85 -18.26
N VAL A 364 22.59 4.09 -17.97
CA VAL A 364 21.70 4.46 -16.86
C VAL A 364 20.34 4.88 -17.44
N VAL A 365 19.28 4.20 -17.03
CA VAL A 365 17.93 4.34 -17.59
C VAL A 365 16.97 4.85 -16.53
N ILE A 366 16.24 5.91 -16.84
CA ILE A 366 15.41 6.63 -15.88
C ILE A 366 14.02 6.94 -16.46
N GLY A 367 12.99 6.68 -15.65
CA GLY A 367 11.63 7.16 -15.84
C GLY A 367 11.34 8.37 -14.93
N GLY A 368 10.09 8.79 -14.87
CA GLY A 368 9.69 9.88 -14.00
C GLY A 368 8.25 9.72 -13.53
N HIS A 369 7.99 10.24 -12.33
CA HIS A 369 6.66 10.59 -11.86
C HIS A 369 6.17 11.83 -12.62
N VAL A 370 4.88 11.83 -12.94
CA VAL A 370 4.11 12.97 -13.45
C VAL A 370 2.99 13.18 -12.44
N THR A 371 2.74 14.43 -12.05
CA THR A 371 1.70 14.71 -11.06
C THR A 371 0.30 14.39 -11.60
N ASP A 372 -0.43 13.53 -10.89
CA ASP A 372 -1.71 13.03 -11.37
C ASP A 372 -2.84 14.06 -11.22
N ASN A 373 -3.84 13.96 -12.07
CA ASN A 373 -5.14 14.60 -12.00
C ASN A 373 -5.12 16.15 -11.91
N VAL A 374 -4.02 16.77 -12.38
CA VAL A 374 -3.90 18.23 -12.48
C VAL A 374 -4.60 18.74 -13.73
N SER A 375 -4.26 18.18 -14.90
CA SER A 375 -4.80 18.60 -16.20
C SER A 375 -4.68 17.52 -17.27
N THR A 376 -5.24 17.79 -18.45
CA THR A 376 -5.02 17.00 -19.67
C THR A 376 -3.80 17.46 -20.48
N ASP A 377 -2.92 18.31 -19.92
CA ASP A 377 -1.70 18.82 -20.54
C ASP A 377 -0.51 18.82 -19.56
N GLU A 378 -0.08 17.63 -19.21
CA GLU A 378 1.01 17.27 -18.33
C GLU A 378 2.24 16.75 -19.10
N PRO A 379 3.43 16.78 -18.48
CA PRO A 379 4.64 16.14 -18.97
C PRO A 379 4.47 14.73 -19.51
N SER A 380 5.34 14.40 -20.47
CA SER A 380 5.49 13.02 -20.94
C SER A 380 6.08 12.12 -19.86
N GLY A 381 5.58 10.90 -19.79
CA GLY A 381 6.15 9.79 -19.03
C GLY A 381 7.43 9.17 -19.61
N VAL A 382 8.08 9.83 -20.57
CA VAL A 382 9.22 9.32 -21.35
C VAL A 382 10.31 8.65 -20.49
N ILE A 383 10.77 7.51 -20.98
CA ILE A 383 11.90 6.75 -20.45
C ILE A 383 13.15 7.12 -21.24
N ARG A 384 14.25 7.40 -20.56
CA ARG A 384 15.49 7.85 -21.21
C ARG A 384 16.68 7.04 -20.74
N ALA A 385 17.52 6.63 -21.68
CA ALA A 385 18.77 5.96 -21.40
C ALA A 385 19.96 6.85 -21.75
N PHE A 386 20.82 7.05 -20.78
CA PHE A 386 22.05 7.80 -20.92
C PHE A 386 23.23 6.84 -20.83
N ASP A 387 24.29 7.15 -21.56
CA ASP A 387 25.58 6.49 -21.40
C ASP A 387 26.05 6.63 -19.94
N VAL A 388 26.41 5.51 -19.31
CA VAL A 388 26.66 5.43 -17.87
C VAL A 388 27.90 6.23 -17.44
N HIS A 389 28.84 6.49 -18.36
CA HIS A 389 30.06 7.25 -18.08
C HIS A 389 29.90 8.73 -18.37
N THR A 390 29.34 9.05 -19.54
CA THR A 390 29.33 10.41 -20.11
C THR A 390 28.02 11.15 -19.88
N GLY A 391 26.93 10.47 -19.51
CA GLY A 391 25.61 11.07 -19.36
C GLY A 391 24.98 11.54 -20.67
N LYS A 392 25.53 11.13 -21.83
CA LYS A 392 24.96 11.45 -23.14
C LYS A 392 23.71 10.61 -23.39
N LEU A 393 22.63 11.24 -23.84
CA LEU A 393 21.40 10.54 -24.23
C LEU A 393 21.68 9.58 -25.41
N VAL A 394 21.37 8.30 -25.23
CA VAL A 394 21.58 7.22 -26.22
C VAL A 394 20.28 6.91 -26.95
N TRP A 395 19.21 6.67 -26.19
CA TRP A 395 17.86 6.46 -26.70
C TRP A 395 16.83 6.99 -25.70
N ASN A 396 15.62 7.18 -26.21
CA ASN A 396 14.43 7.53 -25.44
C ASN A 396 13.27 6.65 -25.88
N TRP A 397 12.31 6.39 -25.02
CA TRP A 397 11.07 5.68 -25.36
C TRP A 397 9.89 6.42 -24.72
N ASP A 398 8.98 6.87 -25.57
CA ASP A 398 7.77 7.59 -25.18
C ASP A 398 6.57 6.72 -25.56
N SER A 399 5.73 6.37 -24.59
CA SER A 399 4.55 5.53 -24.80
C SER A 399 3.53 6.14 -25.77
N GLY A 400 3.55 7.47 -25.96
CA GLY A 400 2.74 8.15 -26.97
C GLY A 400 3.32 8.07 -28.40
N ASN A 401 4.57 7.65 -28.57
CA ASN A 401 5.22 7.43 -29.85
C ASN A 401 6.27 6.28 -29.74
N PRO A 402 5.82 5.04 -29.50
CA PRO A 402 6.68 3.98 -28.98
C PRO A 402 7.68 3.39 -30.00
N ASP A 403 7.48 3.66 -31.30
CA ASP A 403 8.32 3.10 -32.37
C ASP A 403 9.58 3.91 -32.67
N ASP A 404 9.59 5.21 -32.36
CA ASP A 404 10.74 6.08 -32.58
C ASP A 404 11.54 6.27 -31.29
N THR A 405 12.62 5.50 -31.17
CA THR A 405 13.48 5.54 -29.99
C THR A 405 14.68 6.46 -30.13
N THR A 406 14.76 7.22 -31.23
CA THR A 406 15.88 8.11 -31.49
C THR A 406 15.77 9.39 -30.66
N PRO A 407 16.88 9.90 -30.09
CA PRO A 407 16.85 11.17 -29.37
C PRO A 407 16.27 12.30 -30.23
N ILE A 408 15.25 12.98 -29.71
CA ILE A 408 14.57 14.06 -30.43
C ILE A 408 15.38 15.36 -30.42
N ALA A 409 15.22 16.17 -31.47
CA ALA A 409 15.96 17.41 -31.62
C ALA A 409 15.58 18.47 -30.57
N GLU A 410 16.52 19.37 -30.27
CA GLU A 410 16.27 20.53 -29.40
C GLU A 410 15.05 21.34 -29.89
N GLY A 411 14.20 21.80 -28.97
CA GLY A 411 12.98 22.54 -29.27
C GLY A 411 11.77 21.67 -29.69
N LYS A 412 11.95 20.36 -29.90
CA LYS A 412 10.83 19.40 -29.94
C LYS A 412 10.39 19.04 -28.53
N VAL A 413 9.17 18.53 -28.39
CA VAL A 413 8.60 18.11 -27.10
C VAL A 413 8.11 16.68 -27.23
N TYR A 414 8.32 15.87 -26.19
CA TYR A 414 7.72 14.54 -26.08
C TYR A 414 6.19 14.61 -26.04
N THR A 415 5.54 13.47 -26.23
CA THR A 415 4.08 13.35 -26.24
C THR A 415 3.52 13.73 -24.86
N ARG A 416 2.74 14.81 -24.82
CA ARG A 416 2.07 15.27 -23.60
C ARG A 416 1.10 14.19 -23.12
N ASN A 417 0.98 14.05 -21.80
CA ASN A 417 0.12 13.05 -21.14
C ASN A 417 0.44 11.58 -21.45
N SER A 418 1.62 11.25 -21.99
CA SER A 418 1.95 9.84 -22.17
C SER A 418 2.19 9.15 -20.80
N PRO A 419 1.73 7.89 -20.62
CA PRO A 419 1.80 7.18 -19.35
C PRO A 419 3.20 7.16 -18.76
N ASN A 420 3.27 7.41 -17.45
CA ASN A 420 4.51 7.54 -16.72
C ASN A 420 5.05 6.17 -16.22
N MET A 421 6.26 6.20 -15.67
CA MET A 421 6.82 5.11 -14.88
C MET A 421 7.53 5.73 -13.69
N TRP A 422 6.86 5.71 -12.54
CA TRP A 422 7.34 6.32 -11.30
C TRP A 422 8.02 5.30 -10.38
N SER A 423 7.91 4.00 -10.67
CA SER A 423 8.44 2.92 -9.83
C SER A 423 9.84 2.45 -10.28
N MET A 424 10.16 1.17 -10.07
CA MET A 424 11.48 0.58 -10.22
C MET A 424 11.48 -0.48 -11.33
N PHE A 425 12.55 -0.44 -12.13
CA PHE A 425 12.78 -1.37 -13.21
C PHE A 425 13.20 -2.75 -12.68
N ALA A 426 12.96 -3.79 -13.49
CA ALA A 426 13.75 -5.01 -13.44
C ALA A 426 14.60 -5.12 -14.72
N VAL A 427 15.77 -5.75 -14.60
CA VAL A 427 16.74 -5.85 -15.71
C VAL A 427 17.22 -7.29 -15.84
N ASP A 428 17.20 -7.81 -17.07
CA ASP A 428 17.84 -9.06 -17.46
C ASP A 428 18.84 -8.78 -18.58
N GLU A 429 20.09 -8.47 -18.23
CA GLU A 429 21.14 -8.18 -19.21
C GLU A 429 21.48 -9.39 -20.10
N LYS A 430 21.24 -10.62 -19.63
CA LYS A 430 21.49 -11.82 -20.44
C LYS A 430 20.49 -11.93 -21.59
N LEU A 431 19.23 -11.52 -21.36
CA LEU A 431 18.22 -11.41 -22.40
C LEU A 431 18.27 -10.07 -23.16
N GLY A 432 19.00 -9.08 -22.65
CA GLY A 432 19.03 -7.73 -23.20
C GLY A 432 17.74 -6.96 -22.92
N MET A 433 17.07 -7.20 -21.78
CA MET A 433 15.71 -6.71 -21.51
C MET A 433 15.61 -5.81 -20.28
N LEU A 434 14.82 -4.75 -20.40
CA LEU A 434 14.30 -3.92 -19.29
C LEU A 434 12.80 -4.19 -19.14
N TYR A 435 12.31 -4.29 -17.90
CA TYR A 435 10.88 -4.46 -17.60
C TYR A 435 10.38 -3.25 -16.84
N LEU A 436 9.39 -2.58 -17.42
CA LEU A 436 8.86 -1.29 -17.00
C LEU A 436 7.44 -1.48 -16.47
N PRO A 437 7.24 -1.41 -15.14
CA PRO A 437 5.90 -1.36 -14.58
C PRO A 437 5.32 0.03 -14.84
N MET A 438 4.26 0.10 -15.64
CA MET A 438 3.71 1.36 -16.16
C MET A 438 2.58 1.89 -15.29
N GLY A 439 2.53 3.21 -15.15
CA GLY A 439 1.39 3.93 -14.61
C GLY A 439 0.32 4.22 -15.68
N ASN A 440 -0.61 5.12 -15.38
CA ASN A 440 -1.67 5.52 -16.30
C ASN A 440 -1.37 6.85 -17.03
N GLN A 441 -2.16 7.12 -18.09
CA GLN A 441 -2.30 8.48 -18.61
C GLN A 441 -3.26 9.25 -17.70
N THR A 442 -2.83 10.44 -17.26
CA THR A 442 -3.66 11.33 -16.45
C THR A 442 -4.62 12.18 -17.32
N PRO A 443 -5.82 12.56 -16.85
CA PRO A 443 -6.48 12.17 -15.60
C PRO A 443 -6.80 10.67 -15.48
N ASP A 444 -6.70 10.13 -14.27
CA ASP A 444 -6.76 8.69 -14.06
C ASP A 444 -8.22 8.21 -14.06
N GLN A 445 -9.13 9.01 -13.51
CA GLN A 445 -10.56 8.69 -13.41
C GLN A 445 -11.40 9.11 -14.64
N PHE A 446 -10.76 9.63 -15.69
CA PHE A 446 -11.40 9.99 -16.95
C PHE A 446 -10.47 9.73 -18.14
N GLY A 447 -10.79 8.72 -18.95
CA GLY A 447 -9.99 8.25 -20.07
C GLY A 447 -10.46 8.69 -21.46
N GLY A 448 -11.49 9.54 -21.56
CA GLY A 448 -12.19 9.81 -22.82
C GLY A 448 -11.35 10.42 -23.96
N ALA A 449 -10.16 10.93 -23.66
CA ALA A 449 -9.23 11.52 -24.62
C ALA A 449 -7.91 10.73 -24.78
N ARG A 450 -7.81 9.51 -24.23
CA ARG A 450 -6.62 8.67 -24.37
C ARG A 450 -6.42 8.24 -25.82
N THR A 451 -5.18 8.31 -26.30
CA THR A 451 -4.85 7.80 -27.64
C THR A 451 -4.65 6.29 -27.58
N PRO A 452 -4.87 5.56 -28.69
CA PRO A 452 -4.63 4.12 -28.72
C PRO A 452 -3.21 3.71 -28.29
N GLU A 453 -2.21 4.52 -28.64
CA GLU A 453 -0.80 4.26 -28.34
C GLU A 453 -0.52 4.37 -26.83
N SER A 454 -1.01 5.46 -26.22
CA SER A 454 -0.93 5.69 -24.78
C SER A 454 -1.67 4.60 -24.00
N GLU A 455 -2.90 4.30 -24.42
CA GLU A 455 -3.76 3.29 -23.83
C GLU A 455 -3.09 1.91 -23.81
N LEU A 456 -2.38 1.54 -24.88
CA LEU A 456 -1.73 0.23 -25.02
C LEU A 456 -0.69 -0.07 -23.94
N HIS A 457 0.00 0.96 -23.46
CA HIS A 457 1.11 0.85 -22.50
C HIS A 457 0.73 1.26 -21.08
N ALA A 458 -0.47 1.80 -20.86
CA ALA A 458 -0.95 2.20 -19.54
C ALA A 458 -1.29 0.99 -18.64
N ALA A 459 -1.06 1.13 -17.33
CA ALA A 459 -1.45 0.17 -16.29
C ALA A 459 -1.07 -1.28 -16.64
N GLY A 460 0.19 -1.49 -17.02
CA GLY A 460 0.70 -2.75 -17.54
C GLY A 460 2.21 -2.92 -17.36
N LEU A 461 2.77 -3.94 -18.02
CA LEU A 461 4.20 -4.21 -18.06
C LEU A 461 4.69 -4.09 -19.50
N THR A 462 5.63 -3.17 -19.73
CA THR A 462 6.29 -3.02 -21.03
C THR A 462 7.72 -3.53 -20.93
N ALA A 463 8.15 -4.35 -21.90
CA ALA A 463 9.50 -4.87 -21.95
C ALA A 463 10.27 -4.25 -23.12
N LEU A 464 11.38 -3.57 -22.82
CA LEU A 464 12.22 -2.88 -23.80
C LEU A 464 13.55 -3.61 -24.01
N ASP A 465 14.06 -3.54 -25.23
CA ASP A 465 15.43 -3.91 -25.55
C ASP A 465 16.41 -2.89 -24.94
N ILE A 466 17.38 -3.35 -24.13
CA ILE A 466 18.33 -2.47 -23.42
C ILE A 466 19.11 -1.57 -24.38
N ALA A 467 19.56 -2.10 -25.51
CA ALA A 467 20.47 -1.40 -26.41
C ALA A 467 19.76 -0.32 -27.23
N THR A 468 18.50 -0.55 -27.58
CA THR A 468 17.78 0.28 -28.55
C THR A 468 16.56 1.02 -27.99
N GLY A 469 16.08 0.65 -26.80
CA GLY A 469 14.85 1.17 -26.21
C GLY A 469 13.57 0.67 -26.89
N LYS A 470 13.67 -0.23 -27.89
CA LYS A 470 12.52 -0.70 -28.65
C LYS A 470 11.67 -1.68 -27.84
N VAL A 471 10.35 -1.59 -28.00
CA VAL A 471 9.42 -2.55 -27.40
C VAL A 471 9.66 -3.94 -27.96
N ARG A 472 9.82 -4.91 -27.08
CA ARG A 472 9.95 -6.34 -27.41
C ARG A 472 8.63 -7.07 -27.19
N TRP A 473 7.94 -6.73 -26.11
CA TRP A 473 6.56 -7.12 -25.85
C TRP A 473 5.97 -6.17 -24.79
N HIS A 474 4.65 -6.14 -24.67
CA HIS A 474 3.93 -5.49 -23.57
C HIS A 474 2.73 -6.34 -23.18
N PHE A 475 2.25 -6.17 -21.95
CA PHE A 475 1.00 -6.76 -21.48
C PHE A 475 0.27 -5.74 -20.59
N GLN A 476 -0.95 -5.37 -20.96
CA GLN A 476 -1.79 -4.48 -20.17
C GLN A 476 -2.55 -5.26 -19.11
N PHE A 477 -2.51 -4.82 -17.85
CA PHE A 477 -3.20 -5.50 -16.74
C PHE A 477 -4.57 -4.89 -16.43
N THR A 478 -4.74 -3.59 -16.70
CA THR A 478 -6.03 -2.92 -16.59
C THR A 478 -6.37 -2.24 -17.92
N HIS A 479 -7.37 -2.75 -18.63
CA HIS A 479 -7.91 -2.13 -19.84
C HIS A 479 -8.68 -0.86 -19.48
N HIS A 480 -8.40 0.24 -20.16
CA HIS A 480 -9.08 1.51 -19.94
C HIS A 480 -9.23 1.86 -18.46
N ASP A 481 -8.09 2.04 -17.78
CA ASP A 481 -8.06 2.27 -16.34
C ASP A 481 -8.80 3.55 -15.94
N LEU A 482 -9.78 3.44 -15.04
CA LEU A 482 -10.51 4.57 -14.47
C LEU A 482 -10.34 4.65 -12.95
N TRP A 483 -9.36 3.95 -12.40
CA TRP A 483 -9.28 3.63 -10.97
C TRP A 483 -7.90 3.88 -10.35
N ASP A 484 -6.93 4.40 -11.11
CA ASP A 484 -5.53 4.55 -10.66
C ASP A 484 -4.96 3.17 -10.28
N MET A 485 -5.02 2.24 -11.26
CA MET A 485 -4.52 0.85 -11.13
C MET A 485 -3.12 0.68 -11.71
N ASP A 486 -2.27 1.65 -11.42
CA ASP A 486 -0.84 1.61 -11.72
C ASP A 486 -0.17 0.30 -11.30
N VAL A 487 0.82 -0.11 -12.08
CA VAL A 487 1.73 -1.18 -11.67
C VAL A 487 2.80 -0.56 -10.78
N GLY A 488 2.53 -0.53 -9.47
CA GLY A 488 3.45 0.05 -8.51
C GLY A 488 4.67 -0.83 -8.23
N GLY A 489 4.51 -2.15 -8.05
CA GLY A 489 5.62 -3.00 -7.58
C GLY A 489 6.74 -3.19 -8.62
N GLN A 490 8.02 -3.18 -8.18
CA GLN A 490 9.13 -3.63 -9.03
C GLN A 490 8.84 -5.05 -9.54
N PRO A 491 8.89 -5.30 -10.87
CA PRO A 491 8.78 -6.65 -11.41
C PRO A 491 9.86 -7.55 -10.83
N THR A 492 9.54 -8.83 -10.65
CA THR A 492 10.48 -9.78 -10.05
C THR A 492 10.80 -10.90 -11.04
N LEU A 493 12.09 -11.08 -11.34
CA LEU A 493 12.58 -12.08 -12.29
C LEU A 493 13.08 -13.31 -11.55
N MET A 494 12.61 -14.48 -11.97
CA MET A 494 13.10 -15.76 -11.45
C MET A 494 12.92 -16.87 -12.47
N ASP A 495 13.65 -17.96 -12.29
CA ASP A 495 13.31 -19.20 -12.98
C ASP A 495 12.25 -19.93 -12.15
N LEU A 496 11.11 -20.21 -12.78
CA LEU A 496 9.92 -20.76 -12.13
C LEU A 496 9.76 -22.22 -12.51
N LYS A 497 9.62 -23.08 -11.50
CA LYS A 497 9.29 -24.49 -11.70
C LYS A 497 7.80 -24.62 -12.04
N THR A 498 7.51 -25.13 -13.23
CA THR A 498 6.15 -25.47 -13.69
C THR A 498 6.02 -26.96 -13.98
N ALA A 499 4.79 -27.42 -14.23
CA ALA A 499 4.52 -28.79 -14.67
C ALA A 499 5.24 -29.14 -15.99
N ASP A 500 5.39 -28.17 -16.90
CA ASP A 500 6.02 -28.35 -18.21
C ASP A 500 7.55 -28.19 -18.19
N GLY A 501 8.13 -27.93 -17.02
CA GLY A 501 9.56 -27.65 -16.87
C GLY A 501 9.83 -26.28 -16.23
N VAL A 502 11.08 -25.85 -16.27
CA VAL A 502 11.49 -24.56 -15.73
C VAL A 502 11.28 -23.48 -16.79
N LYS A 503 10.58 -22.40 -16.45
CA LYS A 503 10.30 -21.27 -17.34
C LYS A 503 10.92 -19.98 -16.81
N PRO A 504 11.47 -19.11 -17.67
CA PRO A 504 12.03 -17.83 -17.25
C PRO A 504 10.89 -16.84 -16.97
N ALA A 505 10.55 -16.63 -15.70
CA ALA A 505 9.38 -15.85 -15.30
C ALA A 505 9.72 -14.39 -14.96
N VAL A 506 8.76 -13.51 -15.22
CA VAL A 506 8.61 -12.19 -14.60
C VAL A 506 7.28 -12.16 -13.86
N LEU A 507 7.31 -11.77 -12.59
CA LEU A 507 6.14 -11.61 -11.73
C LEU A 507 5.85 -10.13 -11.56
N ALA A 508 4.61 -9.72 -11.81
CA ALA A 508 4.12 -8.35 -11.61
C ALA A 508 2.96 -8.34 -10.61
N SER A 509 3.20 -7.82 -9.41
CA SER A 509 2.18 -7.56 -8.40
C SER A 509 1.48 -6.23 -8.67
N THR A 510 0.15 -6.22 -8.67
CA THR A 510 -0.65 -5.07 -9.13
C THR A 510 -1.55 -4.49 -8.03
N LYS A 511 -1.95 -3.21 -8.18
CA LYS A 511 -2.91 -2.56 -7.28
C LYS A 511 -4.26 -3.28 -7.24
N GLN A 512 -4.70 -3.91 -8.33
CA GLN A 512 -5.93 -4.72 -8.32
C GLN A 512 -5.84 -6.01 -7.49
N GLY A 513 -4.64 -6.54 -7.24
CA GLY A 513 -4.40 -7.75 -6.43
C GLY A 513 -4.08 -9.03 -7.19
N SER A 514 -4.12 -9.04 -8.52
CA SER A 514 -3.53 -10.14 -9.29
C SER A 514 -2.00 -10.04 -9.28
N ILE A 515 -1.34 -11.20 -9.24
CA ILE A 515 0.09 -11.31 -9.53
C ILE A 515 0.20 -11.99 -10.89
N TYR A 516 0.55 -11.24 -11.91
CA TYR A 516 0.72 -11.77 -13.26
C TYR A 516 2.07 -12.44 -13.37
N VAL A 517 2.10 -13.64 -13.94
CA VAL A 517 3.33 -14.41 -14.14
C VAL A 517 3.47 -14.67 -15.63
N LEU A 518 4.41 -13.98 -16.25
CA LEU A 518 4.66 -14.03 -17.69
C LEU A 518 6.04 -14.63 -17.96
N ASP A 519 6.22 -15.25 -19.12
CA ASP A 519 7.53 -15.59 -19.64
C ASP A 519 8.25 -14.28 -19.99
N ARG A 520 9.36 -14.01 -19.30
CA ARG A 520 10.05 -12.72 -19.39
C ARG A 520 10.65 -12.46 -20.77
N SER A 521 10.87 -13.50 -21.58
CA SER A 521 11.40 -13.35 -22.94
C SER A 521 10.33 -13.03 -24.00
N THR A 522 9.06 -13.42 -23.75
CA THR A 522 7.98 -13.33 -24.75
C THR A 522 6.74 -12.56 -24.30
N GLY A 523 6.56 -12.31 -23.01
CA GLY A 523 5.34 -11.73 -22.44
C GLY A 523 4.16 -12.71 -22.36
N GLN A 524 4.33 -13.97 -22.76
CA GLN A 524 3.26 -14.97 -22.72
C GLN A 524 2.96 -15.42 -21.30
N ALA A 525 1.69 -15.65 -20.99
CA ALA A 525 1.26 -16.11 -19.67
C ALA A 525 1.88 -17.48 -19.31
N ILE A 526 2.57 -17.55 -18.16
CA ILE A 526 2.96 -18.82 -17.54
C ILE A 526 1.83 -19.32 -16.63
N VAL A 527 1.30 -18.42 -15.80
CA VAL A 527 0.06 -18.64 -15.04
C VAL A 527 -1.10 -18.15 -15.88
N PRO A 528 -2.19 -18.94 -16.06
CA PRO A 528 -3.30 -18.53 -16.90
C PRO A 528 -3.88 -17.16 -16.50
N ILE A 529 -4.29 -16.41 -17.53
CA ILE A 529 -4.93 -15.11 -17.40
C ILE A 529 -6.25 -15.19 -18.17
N ASN A 530 -7.34 -14.83 -17.49
CA ASN A 530 -8.69 -14.91 -18.03
C ASN A 530 -9.29 -13.51 -18.15
N GLU A 531 -9.96 -13.21 -19.26
CA GLU A 531 -10.79 -12.01 -19.40
C GLU A 531 -12.10 -12.18 -18.62
N VAL A 532 -12.31 -11.33 -17.62
CA VAL A 532 -13.48 -11.39 -16.73
C VAL A 532 -14.38 -10.18 -16.98
N PRO A 533 -15.71 -10.36 -17.18
CA PRO A 533 -16.64 -9.25 -17.30
C PRO A 533 -16.63 -8.34 -16.06
N VAL A 534 -16.67 -7.03 -16.28
CA VAL A 534 -16.66 -6.00 -15.22
C VAL A 534 -17.83 -5.02 -15.34
N PRO A 535 -18.16 -4.26 -14.28
CA PRO A 535 -19.20 -3.23 -14.35
C PRO A 535 -18.99 -2.23 -15.50
N GLN A 536 -20.10 -1.79 -16.11
CA GLN A 536 -20.10 -0.93 -17.29
C GLN A 536 -20.75 0.43 -17.02
N GLY A 537 -20.54 1.40 -17.90
CA GLY A 537 -21.27 2.68 -17.88
C GLY A 537 -20.50 3.78 -17.17
N ALA A 538 -19.57 4.39 -17.92
CA ALA A 538 -18.84 5.59 -17.53
C ALA A 538 -19.71 6.85 -17.65
N VAL A 539 -19.14 7.98 -17.24
CA VAL A 539 -19.73 9.31 -17.48
C VAL A 539 -19.74 9.65 -18.99
N GLU A 540 -20.52 10.66 -19.36
CA GLU A 540 -20.61 11.11 -20.76
C GLU A 540 -19.23 11.53 -21.31
N GLY A 541 -18.93 11.15 -22.55
CA GLY A 541 -17.63 11.44 -23.17
C GLY A 541 -16.52 10.46 -22.78
N ASP A 542 -16.82 9.42 -22.00
CA ASP A 542 -15.90 8.34 -21.67
C ASP A 542 -16.52 6.95 -21.93
N HIS A 543 -15.76 5.88 -21.70
CA HIS A 543 -16.21 4.51 -21.88
C HIS A 543 -15.64 3.55 -20.83
N THR A 544 -16.06 2.29 -20.86
CA THR A 544 -15.50 1.21 -20.02
C THR A 544 -15.05 0.06 -20.91
N SER A 545 -14.00 -0.66 -20.51
CA SER A 545 -13.68 -1.95 -21.13
C SER A 545 -14.75 -3.00 -20.76
N PRO A 546 -15.19 -3.87 -21.69
CA PRO A 546 -16.13 -4.95 -21.39
C PRO A 546 -15.59 -5.98 -20.39
N THR A 547 -14.28 -6.21 -20.38
CA THR A 547 -13.59 -7.20 -19.54
C THR A 547 -12.31 -6.63 -18.96
N GLN A 548 -11.80 -7.29 -17.92
CA GLN A 548 -10.46 -7.07 -17.38
C GLN A 548 -9.68 -8.38 -17.29
N PRO A 549 -8.36 -8.37 -17.52
CA PRO A 549 -7.50 -9.52 -17.31
C PRO A 549 -7.46 -9.90 -15.84
N LYS A 550 -7.57 -11.18 -15.53
CA LYS A 550 -7.41 -11.72 -14.17
C LYS A 550 -6.52 -12.94 -14.18
N SER A 551 -5.37 -12.86 -13.51
CA SER A 551 -4.50 -14.02 -13.32
C SER A 551 -5.09 -15.01 -12.32
N ASP A 552 -4.85 -16.31 -12.53
CA ASP A 552 -5.21 -17.35 -11.58
C ASP A 552 -4.45 -17.22 -10.25
N LEU A 553 -3.23 -16.67 -10.28
CA LEU A 553 -2.52 -16.25 -9.07
C LEU A 553 -3.03 -14.87 -8.64
N ASN A 554 -3.97 -14.84 -7.69
CA ASN A 554 -4.63 -13.59 -7.29
C ASN A 554 -4.95 -13.49 -5.80
N LEU A 555 -4.91 -12.25 -5.32
CA LEU A 555 -5.31 -11.82 -3.98
C LEU A 555 -6.41 -10.76 -4.04
N MET A 556 -7.21 -10.73 -5.12
CA MET A 556 -8.36 -9.85 -5.20
C MET A 556 -9.35 -10.18 -4.06
N PRO A 557 -9.84 -9.18 -3.31
CA PRO A 557 -10.82 -9.43 -2.25
C PRO A 557 -12.21 -9.74 -2.85
N PRO A 558 -13.09 -10.41 -2.11
CA PRO A 558 -14.51 -10.50 -2.47
C PRO A 558 -15.14 -9.10 -2.58
N PRO A 559 -16.16 -8.90 -3.45
CA PRO A 559 -16.88 -7.63 -3.52
C PRO A 559 -17.50 -7.25 -2.17
N LEU A 560 -17.41 -5.96 -1.82
CA LEU A 560 -18.05 -5.41 -0.62
C LEU A 560 -19.57 -5.54 -0.67
N GLN A 561 -20.14 -5.76 0.49
CA GLN A 561 -21.57 -5.79 0.75
C GLN A 561 -21.90 -4.82 1.87
N GLU A 562 -23.18 -4.47 1.99
CA GLU A 562 -23.66 -3.61 3.08
C GLU A 562 -23.27 -4.17 4.47
N ARG A 563 -23.27 -5.49 4.62
CA ARG A 563 -22.88 -6.15 5.88
C ARG A 563 -21.42 -5.94 6.27
N ASP A 564 -20.55 -5.66 5.31
CA ASP A 564 -19.12 -5.44 5.54
C ASP A 564 -18.87 -4.02 6.08
N MET A 565 -19.90 -3.18 6.15
CA MET A 565 -19.80 -1.85 6.75
C MET A 565 -19.68 -1.93 8.26
N TRP A 566 -18.83 -1.06 8.79
CA TRP A 566 -18.28 -1.08 10.14
C TRP A 566 -18.31 0.30 10.78
N GLY A 567 -18.02 0.31 12.07
CA GLY A 567 -17.88 1.47 12.93
C GLY A 567 -17.62 1.00 14.35
N VAL A 568 -17.28 1.91 15.26
CA VAL A 568 -17.10 1.56 16.68
C VAL A 568 -18.46 1.41 17.38
N THR A 569 -19.50 2.10 16.89
CA THR A 569 -20.87 2.05 17.41
C THR A 569 -21.88 1.65 16.33
N PRO A 570 -23.12 1.24 16.69
CA PRO A 570 -24.15 1.00 15.68
C PRO A 570 -24.53 2.26 14.89
N PHE A 571 -24.27 3.46 15.41
CA PHE A 571 -24.56 4.72 14.70
C PHE A 571 -23.55 4.98 13.61
N ASP A 572 -22.26 4.78 13.91
CA ASP A 572 -21.19 4.87 12.91
C ASP A 572 -21.44 3.87 11.79
N GLN A 573 -21.75 2.63 12.17
CA GLN A 573 -22.08 1.58 11.22
C GLN A 573 -23.31 1.93 10.36
N LEU A 574 -24.36 2.46 10.96
CA LEU A 574 -25.56 2.91 10.24
C LEU A 574 -25.22 4.00 9.20
N ILE A 575 -24.40 4.98 9.58
CA ILE A 575 -23.96 6.03 8.65
C ILE A 575 -23.13 5.43 7.52
N CYS A 576 -22.16 4.57 7.83
CA CYS A 576 -21.34 3.89 6.82
C CYS A 576 -22.18 3.05 5.85
N ARG A 577 -23.23 2.37 6.33
CA ARG A 577 -24.20 1.65 5.47
C ARG A 577 -25.00 2.59 4.59
N ILE A 578 -25.43 3.73 5.13
CA ILE A 578 -26.14 4.74 4.35
C ILE A 578 -25.23 5.27 3.24
N ASP A 579 -23.98 5.59 3.57
CA ASP A 579 -22.99 6.08 2.61
C ASP A 579 -22.74 5.01 1.53
N PHE A 580 -22.50 3.76 1.92
CA PHE A 580 -22.34 2.63 1.00
C PHE A 580 -23.52 2.50 0.03
N LYS A 581 -24.75 2.56 0.53
CA LYS A 581 -25.98 2.40 -0.28
C LYS A 581 -26.36 3.67 -1.06
N SER A 582 -25.75 4.81 -0.75
CA SER A 582 -25.99 6.07 -1.47
C SER A 582 -25.10 6.22 -2.72
N MET A 583 -24.04 5.44 -2.80
CA MET A 583 -23.08 5.44 -3.91
C MET A 583 -23.25 4.19 -4.77
N ARG A 584 -22.68 4.24 -5.97
CA ARG A 584 -22.64 3.11 -6.89
C ARG A 584 -21.52 2.14 -6.49
N TYR A 585 -21.85 0.86 -6.34
CA TYR A 585 -20.87 -0.22 -6.21
C TYR A 585 -21.45 -1.52 -6.77
N ASP A 586 -21.03 -1.85 -7.98
CA ASP A 586 -21.45 -3.05 -8.71
C ASP A 586 -20.37 -4.15 -8.65
N GLY A 587 -19.32 -3.95 -7.84
CA GLY A 587 -18.16 -4.83 -7.70
C GLY A 587 -16.83 -4.13 -8.04
N PRO A 588 -15.71 -4.87 -8.03
CA PRO A 588 -14.42 -4.39 -8.53
C PRO A 588 -14.58 -3.78 -9.93
N PHE A 589 -13.84 -2.71 -10.20
CA PHE A 589 -13.95 -1.93 -11.45
C PHE A 589 -15.31 -1.24 -11.67
N THR A 590 -16.02 -0.86 -10.59
CA THR A 590 -17.16 0.07 -10.73
C THR A 590 -16.64 1.43 -11.20
N PRO A 591 -17.02 1.94 -12.40
CA PRO A 591 -16.45 3.18 -12.91
C PRO A 591 -16.86 4.39 -12.05
N PRO A 592 -16.03 5.45 -11.99
CA PRO A 592 -16.39 6.72 -11.39
C PRO A 592 -17.70 7.28 -11.96
N SER A 593 -18.51 7.94 -11.11
CA SER A 593 -19.82 8.46 -11.50
C SER A 593 -20.16 9.79 -10.82
N LEU A 594 -21.15 10.51 -11.37
CA LEU A 594 -21.67 11.76 -10.78
C LEU A 594 -22.36 11.53 -9.43
N GLN A 595 -22.96 10.36 -9.23
CA GLN A 595 -23.54 9.95 -7.94
C GLN A 595 -22.45 9.71 -6.89
N GLY A 596 -21.24 9.35 -7.31
CA GLY A 596 -20.18 8.80 -6.48
C GLY A 596 -20.15 7.29 -6.57
N SER A 597 -18.95 6.74 -6.68
CA SER A 597 -18.68 5.31 -6.78
C SER A 597 -17.72 4.87 -5.68
N ILE A 598 -17.85 3.61 -5.25
CA ILE A 598 -16.88 2.99 -4.35
C ILE A 598 -15.84 2.25 -5.21
N VAL A 599 -14.56 2.47 -4.90
CA VAL A 599 -13.43 1.78 -5.51
C VAL A 599 -12.86 0.83 -4.46
N TYR A 600 -12.91 -0.47 -4.75
CA TYR A 600 -12.40 -1.53 -3.87
C TYR A 600 -11.89 -2.74 -4.69
N PRO A 601 -10.61 -3.15 -4.52
CA PRO A 601 -9.56 -2.46 -3.76
C PRO A 601 -9.34 -1.03 -4.30
N GLY A 602 -9.07 -0.08 -3.41
CA GLY A 602 -8.93 1.34 -3.75
C GLY A 602 -7.54 1.73 -4.24
N ASN A 603 -7.26 3.02 -4.32
CA ASN A 603 -6.09 3.60 -5.00
C ASN A 603 -4.71 3.20 -4.43
N PHE A 604 -4.62 2.86 -3.14
CA PHE A 604 -3.38 2.26 -2.57
C PHE A 604 -3.14 0.81 -3.05
N GLY A 605 -4.16 0.22 -3.66
CA GLY A 605 -4.15 -1.14 -4.17
C GLY A 605 -3.96 -2.21 -3.10
N VAL A 606 -3.87 -3.44 -3.60
CA VAL A 606 -3.47 -4.63 -2.85
C VAL A 606 -1.95 -4.67 -2.72
N PHE A 607 -1.24 -4.34 -3.81
CA PHE A 607 0.20 -4.19 -3.87
C PHE A 607 0.56 -2.85 -4.50
N ASP A 608 1.28 -2.03 -3.74
CA ASP A 608 1.82 -0.74 -4.19
C ASP A 608 3.32 -0.89 -4.53
N TRP A 609 4.10 0.20 -4.47
CA TRP A 609 5.52 0.27 -4.87
C TRP A 609 6.45 -0.73 -4.19
N GLY A 610 6.11 -1.18 -2.98
CA GLY A 610 6.89 -2.17 -2.24
C GLY A 610 7.07 -3.50 -2.99
N GLY A 611 6.08 -3.88 -3.81
CA GLY A 611 6.05 -5.15 -4.53
C GLY A 611 6.07 -6.38 -3.61
N ILE A 612 6.66 -7.47 -4.09
CA ILE A 612 6.75 -8.75 -3.39
C ILE A 612 8.19 -9.24 -3.29
N SER A 613 8.48 -10.14 -2.34
CA SER A 613 9.73 -10.91 -2.36
C SER A 613 9.47 -12.35 -2.78
N VAL A 614 10.43 -12.94 -3.49
CA VAL A 614 10.34 -14.35 -3.93
C VAL A 614 11.55 -15.11 -3.43
N ASP A 615 11.35 -16.30 -2.88
CA ASP A 615 12.42 -17.26 -2.61
C ASP A 615 12.55 -18.19 -3.83
N PRO A 616 13.58 -18.02 -4.67
CA PRO A 616 13.75 -18.82 -5.88
C PRO A 616 14.15 -20.27 -5.59
N VAL A 617 14.56 -20.60 -4.36
CA VAL A 617 14.95 -21.96 -3.97
C VAL A 617 13.74 -22.74 -3.50
N ARG A 618 12.92 -22.16 -2.61
CA ARG A 618 11.68 -22.76 -2.11
C ARG A 618 10.49 -22.61 -3.06
N GLN A 619 10.61 -21.70 -4.03
CA GLN A 619 9.58 -21.29 -4.98
C GLN A 619 8.34 -20.77 -4.23
N ILE A 620 8.55 -19.76 -3.40
CA ILE A 620 7.47 -19.07 -2.67
C ILE A 620 7.51 -17.56 -2.91
N ALA A 621 6.36 -16.92 -2.89
CA ALA A 621 6.24 -15.46 -2.76
C ALA A 621 5.81 -15.09 -1.35
N PHE A 622 6.48 -14.13 -0.73
CA PHE A 622 6.14 -13.57 0.59
C PHE A 622 5.61 -12.15 0.42
N VAL A 623 4.36 -11.93 0.86
CA VAL A 623 3.54 -10.81 0.41
C VAL A 623 2.78 -10.14 1.57
N ASN A 624 2.44 -8.86 1.43
CA ASN A 624 1.71 -8.06 2.43
C ASN A 624 0.49 -7.32 1.86
N PRO A 625 -0.54 -8.03 1.38
CA PRO A 625 -1.67 -7.40 0.68
C PRO A 625 -2.47 -6.48 1.61
N SER A 626 -2.85 -5.31 1.09
CA SER A 626 -3.70 -4.32 1.77
C SER A 626 -5.08 -4.23 1.11
N TYR A 627 -6.11 -3.91 1.89
CA TYR A 627 -7.49 -3.82 1.41
C TYR A 627 -8.17 -2.60 2.01
N MET A 628 -8.18 -1.51 1.26
CA MET A 628 -8.81 -0.25 1.65
C MET A 628 -9.80 0.18 0.57
N ALA A 629 -10.99 0.59 0.98
CA ALA A 629 -12.02 1.13 0.10
C ALA A 629 -11.94 2.67 0.02
N PHE A 630 -12.18 3.19 -1.17
CA PHE A 630 -12.18 4.63 -1.46
C PHE A 630 -13.48 5.04 -2.16
N LYS A 631 -13.76 6.33 -2.15
CA LYS A 631 -14.84 7.00 -2.85
C LYS A 631 -14.24 7.77 -4.03
N SER A 632 -14.87 7.67 -5.18
CA SER A 632 -14.55 8.46 -6.37
C SER A 632 -15.84 9.10 -6.88
N LYS A 633 -15.92 10.43 -6.84
CA LYS A 633 -17.09 11.18 -7.30
C LYS A 633 -16.71 12.16 -8.39
N MET A 634 -17.26 11.95 -9.59
CA MET A 634 -17.08 12.85 -10.72
C MET A 634 -17.87 14.13 -10.49
N ILE A 635 -17.23 15.27 -10.76
CA ILE A 635 -17.80 16.61 -10.62
C ILE A 635 -17.65 17.33 -11.96
N PRO A 636 -18.72 17.87 -12.55
CA PRO A 636 -18.61 18.69 -13.76
C PRO A 636 -17.57 19.80 -13.59
N ALA A 637 -16.77 20.06 -14.63
CA ALA A 637 -15.67 21.02 -14.55
C ALA A 637 -16.10 22.42 -14.07
N ALA A 638 -17.34 22.84 -14.38
CA ALA A 638 -17.90 24.11 -13.91
C ALA A 638 -18.08 24.21 -12.39
N ASP A 639 -18.25 23.08 -11.70
CA ASP A 639 -18.56 23.01 -10.28
C ASP A 639 -17.34 22.68 -9.40
N ILE A 640 -16.19 22.38 -10.03
CA ILE A 640 -15.00 21.89 -9.32
C ILE A 640 -14.41 22.92 -8.35
N ALA A 641 -14.44 24.20 -8.73
CA ALA A 641 -13.94 25.30 -7.91
C ALA A 641 -14.71 25.45 -6.59
N ALA A 642 -15.95 24.96 -6.52
CA ALA A 642 -16.79 25.00 -5.32
C ALA A 642 -16.51 23.83 -4.35
N GLN A 643 -15.73 22.81 -4.74
CA GLN A 643 -15.50 21.60 -3.93
C GLN A 643 -14.38 21.76 -2.89
N GLY A 644 -13.62 22.86 -2.94
CA GLY A 644 -12.50 23.11 -2.03
C GLY A 644 -11.13 22.79 -2.63
N PRO A 645 -10.07 22.75 -1.82
CA PRO A 645 -8.71 22.57 -2.31
C PRO A 645 -8.35 21.10 -2.57
N ARG A 646 -7.39 20.88 -3.48
CA ARG A 646 -6.63 19.63 -3.57
C ARG A 646 -5.84 19.42 -2.28
N LYS A 647 -5.82 18.18 -1.75
CA LYS A 647 -5.03 17.83 -0.56
C LYS A 647 -3.76 17.05 -0.91
N SER A 648 -3.89 16.01 -1.72
CA SER A 648 -2.80 15.21 -2.28
C SER A 648 -3.18 14.71 -3.68
N GLU A 649 -2.41 13.81 -4.29
CA GLU A 649 -2.77 13.15 -5.57
C GLU A 649 -3.93 12.17 -5.41
N THR A 650 -4.05 11.55 -4.22
CA THR A 650 -5.02 10.49 -3.91
C THR A 650 -6.15 10.92 -2.98
N GLU A 651 -6.14 12.17 -2.49
CA GLU A 651 -7.15 12.71 -1.59
C GLU A 651 -7.58 14.15 -1.96
N GLY A 652 -8.88 14.40 -1.86
CA GLY A 652 -9.49 15.71 -2.05
C GLY A 652 -9.88 15.98 -3.50
N VAL A 653 -9.96 17.26 -3.83
CA VAL A 653 -10.39 17.73 -5.15
C VAL A 653 -9.26 17.57 -6.16
N GLN A 654 -9.52 16.84 -7.23
CA GLN A 654 -8.66 16.77 -8.40
C GLN A 654 -9.27 17.55 -9.56
N PRO A 655 -8.62 18.64 -10.01
CA PRO A 655 -9.23 19.59 -10.92
C PRO A 655 -9.35 19.10 -12.36
N ASN A 656 -8.46 18.23 -12.84
CA ASN A 656 -8.45 17.70 -14.21
C ASN A 656 -8.65 18.78 -15.28
N LYS A 657 -7.95 19.92 -15.19
CA LYS A 657 -8.14 21.05 -16.11
C LYS A 657 -8.05 20.59 -17.57
N GLY A 658 -9.04 20.95 -18.39
CA GLY A 658 -9.13 20.53 -19.79
C GLY A 658 -10.06 19.34 -20.02
N ALA A 659 -10.35 18.53 -19.00
CA ALA A 659 -11.37 17.48 -19.05
C ALA A 659 -12.78 18.05 -18.75
N PRO A 660 -13.86 17.38 -19.19
CA PRO A 660 -15.23 17.77 -18.87
C PRO A 660 -15.59 17.58 -17.38
N TYR A 661 -14.80 16.81 -16.64
CA TYR A 661 -15.01 16.51 -15.22
C TYR A 661 -13.70 16.58 -14.43
N GLY A 662 -13.78 17.11 -13.22
CA GLY A 662 -12.85 16.79 -12.14
C GLY A 662 -13.38 15.65 -11.28
N VAL A 663 -12.63 15.25 -10.25
CA VAL A 663 -13.03 14.18 -9.33
C VAL A 663 -12.71 14.55 -7.89
N VAL A 664 -13.54 14.08 -6.95
CA VAL A 664 -13.24 14.13 -5.52
C VAL A 664 -12.92 12.71 -5.06
N LEU A 665 -11.71 12.52 -4.54
CA LEU A 665 -11.21 11.25 -4.01
C LEU A 665 -11.16 11.30 -2.48
N GLU A 666 -11.71 10.27 -1.83
CA GLU A 666 -11.66 10.16 -0.36
C GLU A 666 -11.55 8.70 0.06
N ALA A 667 -10.82 8.40 1.13
CA ALA A 667 -10.97 7.11 1.79
C ALA A 667 -12.42 6.92 2.27
N LEU A 668 -12.93 5.67 2.23
CA LEU A 668 -14.28 5.35 2.70
C LEU A 668 -14.29 5.34 4.24
N LEU A 669 -14.38 6.53 4.83
CA LEU A 669 -14.35 6.77 6.27
C LEU A 669 -15.69 7.31 6.78
N SER A 670 -16.00 7.02 8.04
CA SER A 670 -17.12 7.61 8.78
C SER A 670 -16.83 9.09 9.09
N PRO A 671 -17.82 9.88 9.53
CA PRO A 671 -17.60 11.26 9.99
C PRO A 671 -16.59 11.41 11.12
N MET A 672 -16.28 10.32 11.84
CA MET A 672 -15.26 10.28 12.90
C MET A 672 -13.85 9.92 12.36
N GLY A 673 -13.69 9.75 11.05
CA GLY A 673 -12.42 9.37 10.41
C GLY A 673 -12.06 7.88 10.54
N LEU A 674 -13.02 7.03 10.89
CA LEU A 674 -12.81 5.57 11.01
C LEU A 674 -13.15 4.87 9.70
N PRO A 675 -12.39 3.85 9.26
CA PRO A 675 -12.76 3.09 8.08
C PRO A 675 -14.17 2.53 8.19
N CYS A 676 -15.00 2.82 7.19
CA CYS A 676 -16.35 2.27 7.10
C CYS A 676 -16.34 0.80 6.68
N GLN A 677 -15.25 0.28 6.12
CA GLN A 677 -15.08 -1.14 5.86
C GLN A 677 -14.59 -1.86 7.12
N ALA A 678 -15.14 -3.03 7.43
CA ALA A 678 -14.69 -3.86 8.53
C ALA A 678 -13.24 -4.33 8.35
N PRO A 679 -12.44 -4.41 9.44
CA PRO A 679 -11.12 -5.02 9.40
C PRO A 679 -11.20 -6.52 9.05
N ALA A 680 -10.18 -7.12 8.46
CA ALA A 680 -8.82 -6.58 8.34
C ALA A 680 -8.54 -5.79 7.05
N TRP A 681 -7.74 -4.74 7.21
CA TRP A 681 -7.31 -3.87 6.12
C TRP A 681 -5.91 -4.22 5.60
N GLY A 682 -5.19 -5.13 6.27
CA GLY A 682 -3.89 -5.59 5.83
C GLY A 682 -3.51 -6.95 6.41
N TYR A 683 -2.82 -7.72 5.59
CA TYR A 683 -2.42 -9.10 5.88
C TYR A 683 -0.93 -9.30 5.60
N VAL A 684 -0.41 -10.43 6.06
CA VAL A 684 0.84 -11.03 5.64
C VAL A 684 0.55 -12.45 5.18
N ALA A 685 1.18 -12.91 4.10
CA ALA A 685 0.94 -14.22 3.51
C ALA A 685 2.18 -14.79 2.82
N ALA A 686 2.19 -16.11 2.61
CA ALA A 686 3.06 -16.75 1.64
C ALA A 686 2.25 -17.58 0.64
N ILE A 687 2.71 -17.60 -0.60
CA ILE A 687 2.11 -18.32 -1.72
C ILE A 687 3.14 -19.31 -2.25
N ASP A 688 2.72 -20.55 -2.46
CA ASP A 688 3.50 -21.54 -3.20
C ASP A 688 3.42 -21.21 -4.69
N LEU A 689 4.54 -20.84 -5.30
CA LEU A 689 4.59 -20.46 -6.71
C LEU A 689 4.50 -21.67 -7.65
N THR A 690 4.63 -22.90 -7.15
CA THR A 690 4.49 -24.13 -7.96
C THR A 690 3.05 -24.59 -8.08
N THR A 691 2.21 -24.25 -7.10
CA THR A 691 0.77 -24.59 -7.09
C THR A 691 -0.13 -23.35 -7.25
N HIS A 692 0.43 -22.15 -7.07
CA HIS A 692 -0.26 -20.86 -7.05
C HIS A 692 -1.23 -20.69 -5.86
N GLU A 693 -1.10 -21.51 -4.82
CA GLU A 693 -1.98 -21.49 -3.65
C GLU A 693 -1.34 -20.77 -2.45
N LYS A 694 -2.18 -20.10 -1.66
CA LYS A 694 -1.76 -19.51 -0.37
C LYS A 694 -1.42 -20.64 0.60
N ILE A 695 -0.16 -20.67 1.06
CA ILE A 695 0.29 -21.60 2.10
C ILE A 695 -0.33 -21.19 3.44
N TRP A 696 -0.23 -19.91 3.77
CA TRP A 696 -0.76 -19.33 4.99
C TRP A 696 -1.05 -17.83 4.78
N MET A 697 -1.94 -17.27 5.58
CA MET A 697 -2.30 -15.84 5.57
C MET A 697 -2.94 -15.44 6.89
N HIS A 698 -2.54 -14.31 7.48
CA HIS A 698 -3.22 -13.75 8.66
C HIS A 698 -3.08 -12.24 8.74
N LYS A 699 -3.88 -11.62 9.63
CA LYS A 699 -3.89 -10.17 9.87
C LYS A 699 -2.50 -9.68 10.25
N ASN A 700 -2.10 -8.52 9.76
CA ASN A 700 -0.78 -7.96 10.02
C ASN A 700 -0.83 -6.58 10.72
N GLY A 701 -0.10 -6.44 11.81
CA GLY A 701 -0.04 -5.20 12.59
C GLY A 701 -1.28 -4.89 13.43
N THR A 702 -1.17 -3.79 14.18
CA THR A 702 -2.13 -3.35 15.19
C THR A 702 -2.51 -1.88 15.01
N VAL A 703 -3.56 -1.43 15.69
CA VAL A 703 -3.97 -0.01 15.71
C VAL A 703 -3.27 0.81 16.81
N ARG A 704 -2.19 0.30 17.40
CA ARG A 704 -1.52 0.91 18.56
C ARG A 704 -1.18 2.39 18.36
N ASP A 705 -0.69 2.76 17.18
CA ASP A 705 -0.21 4.11 16.88
C ASP A 705 -1.20 4.94 16.04
N SER A 706 -2.35 4.35 15.70
CA SER A 706 -3.43 5.00 14.93
C SER A 706 -4.71 5.20 15.75
N SER A 707 -4.70 4.81 17.03
CA SER A 707 -5.85 4.94 17.93
C SER A 707 -5.60 6.00 19.02
N PRO A 708 -6.65 6.69 19.50
CA PRO A 708 -6.51 7.69 20.57
C PRO A 708 -5.91 7.15 21.88
N VAL A 709 -6.09 5.85 22.13
CA VAL A 709 -5.53 5.14 23.28
C VAL A 709 -4.65 4.02 22.74
N PRO A 710 -3.33 3.99 23.04
CA PRO A 710 -2.37 3.14 22.35
C PRO A 710 -2.45 1.66 22.78
N ILE A 711 -3.55 1.00 22.43
CA ILE A 711 -3.82 -0.41 22.71
C ILE A 711 -3.48 -1.22 21.44
N PRO A 712 -2.60 -2.25 21.52
CA PRO A 712 -2.18 -3.03 20.37
C PRO A 712 -3.23 -4.07 19.97
N LEU A 713 -4.36 -3.62 19.44
CA LEU A 713 -5.41 -4.51 18.95
C LEU A 713 -5.08 -4.97 17.53
N SER A 714 -4.98 -6.29 17.32
CA SER A 714 -4.69 -6.92 16.02
C SER A 714 -5.91 -6.84 15.09
N MET A 715 -6.04 -5.70 14.43
CA MET A 715 -7.10 -5.47 13.43
C MET A 715 -6.63 -5.78 12.01
N GLY A 716 -5.33 -5.90 11.77
CA GLY A 716 -4.79 -5.94 10.41
C GLY A 716 -4.83 -4.55 9.79
N VAL A 717 -3.70 -3.86 9.80
CA VAL A 717 -3.58 -2.49 9.29
C VAL A 717 -2.87 -2.50 7.93
N PRO A 718 -3.15 -1.52 7.05
CA PRO A 718 -2.45 -1.41 5.78
C PRO A 718 -0.93 -1.36 5.97
N SER A 719 -0.21 -1.87 4.97
CA SER A 719 1.25 -1.85 4.95
C SER A 719 1.72 -1.34 3.59
N LEU A 720 2.49 -0.25 3.62
CA LEU A 720 3.19 0.31 2.46
C LEU A 720 4.69 0.11 2.65
N GLY A 721 5.37 -0.38 1.61
CA GLY A 721 6.74 -0.90 1.70
C GLY A 721 6.79 -2.41 1.45
N GLY A 722 7.91 -2.86 0.90
CA GLY A 722 8.10 -4.25 0.49
C GLY A 722 8.61 -5.15 1.60
N THR A 723 8.76 -6.41 1.25
CA THR A 723 9.30 -7.47 2.11
C THR A 723 10.65 -7.97 1.59
N PHE A 724 11.39 -8.70 2.40
CA PHE A 724 12.48 -9.55 1.89
C PHE A 724 12.49 -10.92 2.57
N THR A 725 13.08 -11.90 1.91
CA THR A 725 13.26 -13.27 2.46
C THR A 725 14.73 -13.67 2.46
N THR A 726 15.06 -14.67 3.28
CA THR A 726 16.42 -15.20 3.38
C THR A 726 16.49 -16.71 3.19
N ALA A 727 17.64 -17.23 2.77
CA ALA A 727 17.92 -18.66 2.71
C ALA A 727 17.71 -19.37 4.06
N GLY A 728 17.90 -18.63 5.16
CA GLY A 728 17.61 -19.09 6.53
C GLY A 728 16.15 -19.41 6.81
N GLY A 729 15.21 -19.05 5.92
CA GLY A 729 13.78 -19.32 6.05
C GLY A 729 13.02 -18.25 6.85
N VAL A 730 13.51 -17.01 6.84
CA VAL A 730 12.89 -15.88 7.54
C VAL A 730 12.49 -14.78 6.56
N GLY A 731 11.28 -14.27 6.69
CA GLY A 731 10.77 -13.11 5.96
C GLY A 731 10.67 -11.89 6.88
N PHE A 732 11.00 -10.70 6.38
CA PHE A 732 10.96 -9.46 7.15
C PHE A 732 10.06 -8.40 6.52
N LEU A 733 9.43 -7.59 7.37
CA LEU A 733 8.51 -6.51 6.97
C LEU A 733 8.48 -5.39 8.03
N SER A 734 8.41 -4.12 7.60
CA SER A 734 8.29 -2.97 8.50
C SER A 734 7.17 -1.97 8.19
N GLY A 735 6.48 -2.15 7.06
CA GLY A 735 5.60 -1.14 6.44
C GLY A 735 4.28 -0.84 7.16
N THR A 736 3.97 -1.49 8.28
CA THR A 736 2.69 -1.34 9.00
C THR A 736 2.60 -0.03 9.77
N LEU A 737 1.37 0.38 10.09
CA LEU A 737 1.08 1.65 10.78
C LEU A 737 1.56 1.71 12.25
N ASP A 738 1.83 0.56 12.88
CA ASP A 738 2.23 0.45 14.28
C ASP A 738 3.74 0.44 14.53
N GLN A 739 4.53 0.82 13.51
CA GLN A 739 5.94 1.18 13.67
C GLN A 739 6.79 0.03 14.28
N TYR A 740 6.78 -1.13 13.64
CA TYR A 740 7.60 -2.30 14.01
C TYR A 740 8.33 -2.85 12.79
N LEU A 741 9.55 -3.34 12.99
CA LEU A 741 10.17 -4.32 12.09
C LEU A 741 9.81 -5.71 12.61
N ARG A 742 9.30 -6.59 11.75
CA ARG A 742 8.86 -7.95 12.10
C ARG A 742 9.59 -9.00 11.31
N ALA A 743 9.75 -10.17 11.92
CA ALA A 743 10.30 -11.37 11.30
C ALA A 743 9.29 -12.52 11.37
N TYR A 744 9.15 -13.27 10.28
CA TYR A 744 8.21 -14.37 10.13
C TYR A 744 8.92 -15.63 9.65
N ASP A 745 8.47 -16.79 10.10
CA ASP A 745 8.79 -18.05 9.44
C ASP A 745 8.06 -18.10 8.10
N VAL A 746 8.80 -18.12 6.98
CA VAL A 746 8.19 -18.08 5.64
C VAL A 746 7.35 -19.33 5.34
N LYS A 747 7.58 -20.44 6.06
CA LYS A 747 6.90 -21.71 5.80
C LYS A 747 5.53 -21.80 6.45
N ASN A 748 5.27 -21.11 7.57
CA ASN A 748 4.00 -21.19 8.30
C ASN A 748 3.41 -19.85 8.78
N GLY A 749 4.11 -18.74 8.55
CA GLY A 749 3.63 -17.41 8.89
C GLY A 749 3.77 -17.02 10.35
N LYS A 750 4.32 -17.89 11.21
CA LYS A 750 4.50 -17.53 12.62
C LYS A 750 5.36 -16.28 12.74
N GLN A 751 4.85 -15.23 13.36
CA GLN A 751 5.66 -14.08 13.77
C GLN A 751 6.65 -14.54 14.85
N LEU A 752 7.94 -14.45 14.55
CA LEU A 752 9.03 -14.97 15.38
C LEU A 752 9.67 -13.89 16.25
N TRP A 753 9.64 -12.65 15.78
CA TRP A 753 10.26 -11.51 16.45
C TRP A 753 9.63 -10.20 15.94
N GLU A 754 9.61 -9.19 16.80
CA GLU A 754 9.32 -7.81 16.43
C GLU A 754 10.21 -6.83 17.21
N GLY A 755 10.64 -5.76 16.55
CA GLY A 755 11.39 -4.65 17.14
C GLY A 755 10.65 -3.34 16.95
N ARG A 756 10.32 -2.64 18.04
CA ARG A 756 9.63 -1.34 17.99
C ARG A 756 10.56 -0.27 17.39
N LEU A 757 10.06 0.51 16.44
CA LEU A 757 10.78 1.55 15.72
C LEU A 757 10.45 2.95 16.25
N PRO A 758 11.34 3.94 16.20
CA PRO A 758 11.06 5.28 16.72
C PRO A 758 10.06 6.09 15.89
N ALA A 759 9.81 5.67 14.64
CA ALA A 759 8.98 6.32 13.62
C ALA A 759 8.38 5.26 12.66
N GLY A 760 7.52 5.69 11.73
CA GLY A 760 7.01 4.82 10.67
C GLY A 760 8.14 4.34 9.74
N ALA A 761 8.06 3.09 9.27
CA ALA A 761 9.06 2.48 8.40
C ALA A 761 8.40 1.89 7.16
N GLN A 762 7.69 2.75 6.42
CA GLN A 762 7.11 2.46 5.11
C GLN A 762 8.22 2.33 4.05
N THR A 763 9.05 1.31 4.21
CA THR A 763 10.29 1.03 3.46
C THR A 763 10.37 -0.46 3.17
N THR A 764 11.16 -0.87 2.18
CA THR A 764 11.59 -2.28 2.09
C THR A 764 12.85 -2.46 2.95
N PRO A 765 12.81 -3.22 4.06
CA PRO A 765 14.01 -3.50 4.83
C PRO A 765 14.96 -4.39 4.03
N MET A 766 16.22 -4.50 4.47
CA MET A 766 17.27 -5.20 3.73
C MET A 766 18.23 -5.94 4.67
N THR A 767 19.03 -6.87 4.16
CA THR A 767 20.05 -7.59 4.94
C THR A 767 21.42 -7.64 4.26
N TYR A 768 22.49 -7.60 5.03
CA TYR A 768 23.88 -7.64 4.53
C TYR A 768 24.81 -8.34 5.51
N THR A 769 26.04 -8.62 5.07
CA THR A 769 27.13 -9.08 5.93
C THR A 769 28.10 -7.94 6.24
N GLY A 770 28.34 -7.66 7.51
CA GLY A 770 29.32 -6.69 7.98
C GLY A 770 30.76 -7.16 7.77
N LYS A 771 31.75 -6.28 8.00
CA LYS A 771 33.18 -6.65 7.93
C LYS A 771 33.56 -7.60 9.07
N ASP A 772 32.79 -7.58 10.16
CA ASP A 772 32.84 -8.56 11.25
C ASP A 772 32.31 -9.97 10.89
N GLY A 773 31.84 -10.16 9.65
CA GLY A 773 31.30 -11.43 9.16
C GLY A 773 29.91 -11.77 9.70
N LYS A 774 29.25 -10.86 10.42
CA LYS A 774 27.89 -11.06 10.96
C LYS A 774 26.84 -10.60 9.96
N GLN A 775 25.70 -11.28 9.96
CA GLN A 775 24.52 -10.84 9.23
C GLN A 775 23.80 -9.72 10.00
N TYR A 776 23.49 -8.64 9.29
CA TYR A 776 22.71 -7.50 9.78
C TYR A 776 21.37 -7.42 9.04
N VAL A 777 20.33 -6.99 9.72
CA VAL A 777 19.05 -6.57 9.14
C VAL A 777 18.89 -5.07 9.36
N LEU A 778 18.60 -4.32 8.31
CA LEU A 778 18.56 -2.87 8.33
C LEU A 778 17.22 -2.34 7.82
N VAL A 779 16.74 -1.28 8.46
CA VAL A 779 15.50 -0.59 8.14
C VAL A 779 15.67 0.92 8.27
N VAL A 780 15.01 1.67 7.38
CA VAL A 780 14.89 3.12 7.48
C VAL A 780 13.51 3.45 8.07
N ALA A 781 13.48 4.21 9.16
CA ALA A 781 12.26 4.64 9.83
C ALA A 781 12.16 6.16 9.76
N GLY A 782 11.62 6.67 8.63
CA GLY A 782 11.43 8.10 8.41
C GLY A 782 9.97 8.59 8.40
N GLY A 783 9.01 7.68 8.43
CA GLY A 783 7.58 8.00 8.41
C GLY A 783 7.01 8.25 7.02
N HIS A 784 5.69 8.44 6.97
CA HIS A 784 4.91 8.60 5.75
C HIS A 784 3.77 9.60 5.95
N GLY A 785 3.76 10.68 5.17
CA GLY A 785 2.78 11.77 5.28
C GLY A 785 1.33 11.31 5.15
N SER A 786 0.97 10.68 4.03
CA SER A 786 -0.43 10.29 3.74
C SER A 786 -1.01 9.21 4.65
N LEU A 787 -0.18 8.31 5.19
CA LEU A 787 -0.63 7.33 6.19
C LEU A 787 -0.70 7.91 7.61
N GLY A 788 -0.24 9.15 7.82
CA GLY A 788 -0.19 9.78 9.13
C GLY A 788 0.74 9.08 10.12
N THR A 789 1.72 8.30 9.64
CA THR A 789 2.67 7.65 10.53
C THR A 789 3.65 8.67 11.09
N LYS A 790 4.15 8.40 12.30
CA LYS A 790 5.09 9.29 12.96
C LYS A 790 6.33 9.51 12.09
N GLN A 791 6.63 10.76 11.78
CA GLN A 791 7.81 11.19 11.04
C GLN A 791 9.10 10.97 11.85
N GLY A 792 10.20 10.68 11.17
CA GLY A 792 11.51 10.43 11.75
C GLY A 792 12.62 10.52 10.71
N ASP A 793 13.83 10.17 11.12
CA ASP A 793 15.04 10.26 10.28
C ASP A 793 16.02 9.12 10.58
N TYR A 794 15.51 7.97 11.01
CA TYR A 794 16.33 6.90 11.60
C TYR A 794 16.75 5.85 10.57
N VAL A 795 18.01 5.41 10.65
CA VAL A 795 18.52 4.20 10.01
C VAL A 795 18.98 3.27 11.11
N ILE A 796 18.40 2.06 11.19
CA ILE A 796 18.62 1.14 12.30
C ILE A 796 19.06 -0.21 11.75
N ALA A 797 20.19 -0.71 12.25
CA ALA A 797 20.65 -2.06 11.96
C ALA A 797 20.50 -2.95 13.20
N TYR A 798 20.14 -4.21 12.98
CA TYR A 798 19.99 -5.26 13.97
C TYR A 798 20.92 -6.42 13.63
N LYS A 799 21.48 -7.09 14.65
CA LYS A 799 22.21 -8.34 14.49
C LYS A 799 21.91 -9.30 15.63
N LEU A 800 22.27 -10.57 15.48
CA LEU A 800 22.14 -11.54 16.57
C LEU A 800 23.06 -11.11 17.73
N SER A 801 22.53 -11.13 18.96
CA SER A 801 23.37 -10.97 20.16
C SER A 801 24.41 -12.09 20.24
N GLU A 802 25.56 -11.79 20.84
CA GLU A 802 26.62 -12.79 21.08
C GLU A 802 26.17 -13.95 21.96
#